data_AF-A0A971QP58-F1
#
_entry.id   AF-A0A971QP58-F1
#
_cell.length_a   1.000
_cell.length_b   1.000
_cell.length_c   1.000
_cell.angle_alpha   90.00
_cell.angle_beta   90.00
_cell.angle_gamma   90.00
#
_symmetry.space_group_name_H-M   'P 1'
#
loop_
_entity.id
_entity.type
_entity.pdbx_description
1 polymer ?
#
loop_
_entity_poly.entity_id
_entity_poly.type
_entity_poly.pdbx_seq_one_letter_code
_entity_poly.pdbx_strand_id
1 'polypeptide(L)'
;MKRFYRMFTCFVLVLLFGPFPATGQQEPGGLYLTGKITTEQGSVNGATIRMTRNGQPMKDYQVLPDGKFDLRFEFNNDYVLVFQRSDNFPQKIVITTHVPAEVLRRDRKFPPFPVDVNLFTEIKGVDRTFADNAIMKIYYSPSVDNFIPELYYNNAQIKRLIDQAIWQSQNVRREADLLKKLSAAELAELKKEYDELLKKAGTEFDRGEYIASLGDYKSASRIFPTEQYPKDRIAEINDLIAILGLQAELDKQNAEKYNGYIREADRQFGLKSWPGARENYLQALFVKPGDSYATGRLTEIEQAVALEEKALQDEENARREAERQAQMLADLEKQYGEALSLADQAFTRQEYPQAITGYRNALRIKPGESYPTSRITEAETIMAELAAARKAYDNAISEGDKAFRQQNYRQARKAFEEAQKAMSNEPYPARMLEKIDAIDEELLRLAEEKSKEEARKAAEELAARMAAEAEKLRLAEEQTRREQEEQARLLAEQALRDQQYESTIRDADRLATENLLVEAVGKFRAALEIKPRESYPIQRIEEIRGIIARQNETRKAFEAAVALGDQEFKKQNYGPARKAFQEALNHLPGETYPEEMISRITSLEAEQMAAEAEKARLAAEKAAREEAARLAAEAEKQRIAEEQARVEAERLARLEAERQAAEAEKARLAAEKAAREEAARLAAEAEKQRIAEEQARVEAERLARLEAERQAAEAEKARLAAEKAAREEAARLAAEAELEK
;
A
#
# COMPACT_ATOMS: atom_id res chain seq x y z
N MET A 1 30.37 85.56 32.03
CA MET A 1 31.49 85.97 32.90
C MET A 1 32.57 84.91 32.79
N LYS A 2 33.73 85.25 32.22
CA LYS A 2 34.99 85.45 32.97
C LYS A 2 35.41 84.19 33.74
N ARG A 3 36.44 83.43 33.34
CA ARG A 3 37.88 83.75 33.15
C ARG A 3 38.69 83.11 34.29
N PHE A 4 39.90 82.63 33.92
CA PHE A 4 41.15 82.53 34.69
C PHE A 4 41.56 81.14 35.24
N TYR A 5 42.62 80.51 34.69
CA TYR A 5 44.10 80.68 34.93
C TYR A 5 44.52 79.86 36.17
N ARG A 6 45.61 79.05 36.26
CA ARG A 6 47.06 79.22 35.95
C ARG A 6 47.74 77.93 36.48
N MET A 7 48.78 77.30 35.91
CA MET A 7 50.23 77.60 35.95
C MET A 7 50.94 76.41 35.23
N PHE A 8 51.78 76.58 34.20
CA PHE A 8 53.25 76.81 34.25
C PHE A 8 54.00 75.78 35.14
N THR A 9 54.97 74.99 34.66
CA THR A 9 56.31 75.46 34.23
C THR A 9 57.11 74.39 33.44
N CYS A 10 57.95 74.91 32.55
CA CYS A 10 58.95 74.40 31.59
C CYS A 10 60.00 73.33 32.01
N PHE A 11 60.45 72.54 31.02
CA PHE A 11 61.86 72.46 30.54
C PHE A 11 61.92 71.78 29.13
N VAL A 12 62.10 72.54 28.03
CA VAL A 12 63.29 72.63 27.13
C VAL A 12 63.73 71.27 26.53
N LEU A 13 63.36 70.91 25.29
CA LEU A 13 63.90 71.28 23.95
C LEU A 13 65.15 70.46 23.54
N VAL A 14 65.01 69.58 22.53
CA VAL A 14 65.98 69.38 21.42
C VAL A 14 65.23 68.85 20.19
N LEU A 15 65.29 69.60 19.10
CA LEU A 15 65.05 69.15 17.73
C LEU A 15 66.30 68.42 17.23
N LEU A 16 66.15 67.15 16.82
CA LEU A 16 67.09 66.47 15.92
C LEU A 16 66.27 65.80 14.82
N PHE A 17 66.46 66.28 13.59
CA PHE A 17 66.07 65.58 12.37
C PHE A 17 66.88 64.27 12.28
N GLY A 18 66.19 63.14 12.43
CA GLY A 18 66.69 61.82 12.06
C GLY A 18 65.69 61.17 11.10
N PRO A 19 66.14 60.39 10.10
CA PRO A 19 65.24 59.66 9.21
C PRO A 19 64.48 58.64 10.04
N PHE A 20 63.15 58.75 10.14
CA PHE A 20 62.34 57.66 10.66
C PHE A 20 62.47 56.48 9.69
N PRO A 21 62.90 55.30 10.15
CA PRO A 21 62.80 54.11 9.33
C PRO A 21 61.33 53.88 9.04
N ALA A 22 60.98 53.64 7.78
CA ALA A 22 59.75 52.94 7.46
C ALA A 22 59.85 51.56 8.11
N THR A 23 59.42 51.43 9.37
CA THR A 23 59.00 50.15 9.90
C THR A 23 57.86 49.70 9.03
N GLY A 24 58.16 48.82 8.06
CA GLY A 24 57.16 48.00 7.42
C GLY A 24 56.44 47.25 8.53
N GLN A 25 55.26 47.76 8.92
CA GLN A 25 54.30 46.98 9.68
C GLN A 25 54.11 45.71 8.85
N GLN A 26 54.66 44.58 9.30
CA GLN A 26 54.33 43.29 8.73
C GLN A 26 52.81 43.21 8.79
N GLU A 27 52.15 43.27 7.63
CA GLU A 27 50.71 43.05 7.55
C GLU A 27 50.44 41.76 8.31
N PRO A 28 49.59 41.81 9.34
CA PRO A 28 49.34 40.63 10.13
C PRO A 28 48.74 39.59 9.18
N GLY A 29 49.45 38.46 8.98
CA GLY A 29 49.02 37.41 8.06
C GLY A 29 47.65 36.84 8.43
N GLY A 30 47.00 36.17 7.50
CA GLY A 30 45.68 35.57 7.69
C GLY A 30 45.07 35.08 6.38
N LEU A 31 43.90 34.46 6.48
CA LEU A 31 43.09 34.12 5.32
C LEU A 31 42.11 35.26 5.04
N TYR A 32 42.13 35.79 3.83
CA TYR A 32 41.14 36.76 3.35
C TYR A 32 40.04 36.01 2.60
N LEU A 33 38.79 36.30 2.93
CA LEU A 33 37.61 35.78 2.25
C LEU A 33 36.89 36.94 1.59
N THR A 34 36.87 36.93 0.27
CA THR A 34 36.28 38.01 -0.53
C THR A 34 35.17 37.46 -1.38
N GLY A 35 34.10 38.23 -1.58
CA GLY A 35 33.11 37.85 -2.57
C GLY A 35 31.84 38.65 -2.46
N LYS A 36 30.76 38.11 -3.04
CA LYS A 36 29.50 38.83 -3.16
C LYS A 36 28.33 38.01 -2.64
N ILE A 37 27.44 38.68 -1.91
CA ILE A 37 26.11 38.17 -1.60
C ILE A 37 25.15 38.60 -2.71
N THR A 38 24.41 37.65 -3.26
CA THR A 38 23.25 37.88 -4.13
C THR A 38 21.98 37.33 -3.50
N THR A 39 20.84 37.82 -3.96
CA THR A 39 19.52 37.32 -3.56
C THR A 39 18.79 36.80 -4.80
N GLU A 40 18.08 35.68 -4.67
CA GLU A 40 17.25 35.11 -5.74
C GLU A 40 16.14 36.07 -6.17
N GLN A 41 15.50 36.73 -5.19
CA GLN A 41 14.54 37.81 -5.40
C GLN A 41 14.81 38.94 -4.40
N GLY A 42 14.55 40.19 -4.82
CA GLY A 42 14.72 41.37 -3.97
C GLY A 42 16.12 41.99 -4.00
N SER A 43 16.40 42.86 -3.02
CA SER A 43 17.67 43.59 -2.88
C SER A 43 18.63 42.84 -1.96
N VAL A 44 19.93 43.18 -1.97
CA VAL A 44 20.90 42.70 -0.98
C VAL A 44 20.91 43.57 0.30
N ASN A 45 20.30 44.76 0.26
CA ASN A 45 20.32 45.74 1.36
C ASN A 45 19.84 45.19 2.70
N GLY A 46 20.71 45.20 3.72
CA GLY A 46 20.39 44.68 5.05
C GLY A 46 20.83 43.23 5.28
N ALA A 47 21.53 42.62 4.32
CA ALA A 47 22.25 41.38 4.57
C ALA A 47 23.35 41.56 5.63
N THR A 48 23.52 40.54 6.47
CA THR A 48 24.54 40.50 7.52
C THR A 48 25.27 39.17 7.49
N ILE A 49 26.53 39.17 7.92
CA ILE A 49 27.32 37.96 8.14
C ILE A 49 27.56 37.86 9.64
N ARG A 50 26.86 36.93 10.29
CA ARG A 50 27.09 36.56 11.68
C ARG A 50 28.28 35.63 11.76
N MET A 51 29.19 35.88 12.69
CA MET A 51 30.45 35.15 12.77
C MET A 51 30.73 34.66 14.19
N THR A 52 31.30 33.46 14.30
CA THR A 52 31.89 32.95 15.55
C THR A 52 33.34 32.55 15.30
N ARG A 53 34.17 32.63 16.35
CA ARG A 53 35.56 32.14 16.39
C ARG A 53 35.71 31.20 17.59
N ASN A 54 36.07 29.94 17.35
CA ASN A 54 36.16 28.88 18.36
C ASN A 54 34.90 28.82 19.24
N GLY A 55 33.72 28.96 18.61
CA GLY A 55 32.41 29.00 19.27
C GLY A 55 32.05 30.33 19.94
N GLN A 56 32.97 31.28 20.06
CA GLN A 56 32.69 32.61 20.66
C GLN A 56 32.19 33.59 19.58
N PRO A 57 31.13 34.37 19.84
CA PRO A 57 30.59 35.31 18.87
C PRO A 57 31.58 36.45 18.55
N MET A 58 31.65 36.83 17.27
CA MET A 58 32.38 37.99 16.77
C MET A 58 31.41 39.13 16.44
N LYS A 59 31.95 40.31 16.11
CA LYS A 59 31.14 41.42 15.61
C LYS A 59 30.54 41.06 14.25
N ASP A 60 29.21 41.15 14.13
CA ASP A 60 28.49 40.97 12.87
C ASP A 60 29.00 41.93 11.80
N TYR A 61 29.21 41.40 10.60
CA TYR A 61 29.60 42.21 9.44
C TYR A 61 28.37 42.69 8.69
N GLN A 62 28.22 44.01 8.58
CA GLN A 62 27.15 44.63 7.81
C GLN A 62 27.55 44.71 6.34
N VAL A 63 26.79 44.05 5.47
CA VAL A 63 27.11 44.00 4.04
C VAL A 63 26.57 45.24 3.34
N LEU A 64 27.39 45.83 2.48
CA LEU A 64 27.03 47.03 1.73
C LEU A 64 26.00 46.71 0.62
N PRO A 65 25.28 47.72 0.10
CA PRO A 65 24.30 47.54 -0.97
C PRO A 65 24.80 46.86 -2.25
N ASP A 66 26.10 46.93 -2.54
CA ASP A 66 26.72 46.26 -3.67
C ASP A 66 26.95 44.75 -3.43
N GLY A 67 26.62 44.26 -2.24
CA GLY A 67 26.72 42.88 -1.80
C GLY A 67 28.14 42.41 -1.52
N LYS A 68 29.16 43.26 -1.68
CA LYS A 68 30.56 42.85 -1.52
C LYS A 68 30.95 42.76 -0.06
N PHE A 69 31.79 41.77 0.25
CA PHE A 69 32.43 41.65 1.54
C PHE A 69 33.90 41.28 1.39
N ASP A 70 34.68 41.68 2.38
CA ASP A 70 36.09 41.32 2.53
C ASP A 70 36.34 41.07 4.02
N LEU A 71 36.55 39.81 4.37
CA LEU A 71 36.69 39.34 5.76
C LEU A 71 38.07 38.74 5.94
N ARG A 72 38.72 39.07 7.07
CA ARG A 72 40.02 38.54 7.42
C ARG A 72 39.93 37.61 8.63
N PHE A 73 40.54 36.44 8.51
CA PHE A 73 40.57 35.41 9.53
C PHE A 73 42.01 35.14 10.00
N GLU A 74 42.20 35.12 11.31
CA GLU A 74 43.49 34.81 11.93
C GLU A 74 43.75 33.30 11.86
N PHE A 75 45.01 32.90 11.73
CA PHE A 75 45.40 31.49 11.71
C PHE A 75 45.11 30.79 13.04
N ASN A 76 45.02 29.46 12.97
CA ASN A 76 44.85 28.55 14.10
C ASN A 76 43.54 28.77 14.89
N ASN A 77 42.44 28.97 14.15
CA ASN A 77 41.10 29.11 14.69
C ASN A 77 40.08 28.39 13.78
N ASP A 78 38.92 28.09 14.35
CA ASP A 78 37.73 27.65 13.62
C ASP A 78 36.70 28.76 13.62
N TYR A 79 36.12 29.03 12.45
CA TYR A 79 35.11 30.04 12.24
C TYR A 79 33.84 29.46 11.64
N VAL A 80 32.71 30.02 12.04
CA VAL A 80 31.40 29.77 11.41
C VAL A 80 30.83 31.11 10.97
N LEU A 81 30.52 31.22 9.69
CA LEU A 81 29.88 32.37 9.06
C LEU A 81 28.44 32.00 8.71
N VAL A 82 27.49 32.80 9.14
CA VAL A 82 26.07 32.68 8.77
C VAL A 82 25.66 33.93 8.01
N PHE A 83 25.51 33.77 6.70
CA PHE A 83 25.04 34.79 5.77
C PHE A 83 23.51 34.82 5.84
N GLN A 84 22.93 35.96 6.18
CA GLN A 84 21.50 36.04 6.46
C GLN A 84 20.89 37.38 6.06
N ARG A 85 19.60 37.34 5.75
CA ARG A 85 18.72 38.47 5.45
C ARG A 85 17.29 38.09 5.85
N SER A 86 16.46 39.06 6.24
CA SER A 86 15.13 38.82 6.82
C SER A 86 14.17 37.99 5.98
N ASP A 87 14.29 38.05 4.64
CA ASP A 87 13.36 37.43 3.70
C ASP A 87 14.00 36.23 2.98
N ASN A 88 15.11 35.71 3.49
CA ASN A 88 15.89 34.67 2.82
C ASN A 88 16.34 33.57 3.78
N PHE A 89 16.50 32.36 3.25
CA PHE A 89 17.11 31.28 4.01
C PHE A 89 18.59 31.59 4.29
N PRO A 90 19.08 31.44 5.53
CA PRO A 90 20.47 31.68 5.85
C PRO A 90 21.37 30.63 5.20
N GLN A 91 22.63 31.00 4.95
CA GLN A 91 23.66 30.08 4.47
C GLN A 91 24.83 30.04 5.42
N LYS A 92 25.32 28.83 5.73
CA LYS A 92 26.36 28.60 6.72
C LYS A 92 27.65 28.11 6.07
N ILE A 93 28.77 28.78 6.33
CA ILE A 93 30.11 28.38 5.88
C ILE A 93 31.00 28.16 7.09
N VAL A 94 31.77 27.08 7.08
CA VAL A 94 32.75 26.76 8.11
C VAL A 94 34.15 27.01 7.56
N ILE A 95 35.03 27.61 8.36
CA ILE A 95 36.42 27.91 7.97
C ILE A 95 37.36 27.43 9.07
N THR A 96 38.33 26.61 8.72
CA THR A 96 39.38 26.13 9.64
C THR A 96 40.71 26.71 9.17
N THR A 97 41.28 27.64 9.92
CA THR A 97 42.54 28.33 9.58
C THR A 97 43.77 27.68 10.22
N HIS A 98 43.69 26.40 10.58
CA HIS A 98 44.79 25.61 11.11
C HIS A 98 45.79 25.31 9.99
N VAL A 99 46.93 26.01 10.02
CA VAL A 99 48.02 25.87 9.05
C VAL A 99 49.27 25.41 9.80
N PRO A 100 50.05 24.46 9.28
CA PRO A 100 51.28 24.01 9.93
C PRO A 100 52.28 25.15 10.19
N ALA A 101 52.98 25.10 11.32
CA ALA A 101 53.82 26.21 11.78
C ALA A 101 54.99 26.50 10.83
N GLU A 102 55.52 25.48 10.17
CA GLU A 102 56.58 25.57 9.15
C GLU A 102 56.12 26.33 7.91
N VAL A 103 54.86 26.17 7.50
CA VAL A 103 54.27 26.89 6.36
C VAL A 103 54.13 28.37 6.72
N LEU A 104 53.59 28.67 7.92
CA LEU A 104 53.44 30.04 8.42
C LEU A 104 54.78 30.75 8.69
N ARG A 105 55.88 30.03 8.90
CA ARG A 105 57.22 30.63 8.98
C ARG A 105 57.75 31.03 7.61
N ARG A 106 57.39 30.26 6.58
CA ARG A 106 57.83 30.49 5.19
C ARG A 106 57.00 31.58 4.52
N ASP A 107 55.67 31.48 4.61
CA ASP A 107 54.73 32.42 4.02
C ASP A 107 53.47 32.56 4.88
N ARG A 108 53.08 33.81 5.16
CA ARG A 108 51.89 34.16 5.93
C ARG A 108 50.80 34.81 5.08
N LYS A 109 51.03 34.96 3.78
CA LYS A 109 50.12 35.58 2.83
C LYS A 109 49.55 34.51 1.92
N PHE A 110 48.30 34.14 2.18
CA PHE A 110 47.52 33.31 1.27
C PHE A 110 46.76 34.20 0.28
N PRO A 111 46.53 33.74 -0.96
CA PRO A 111 45.65 34.46 -1.88
C PRO A 111 44.25 34.62 -1.26
N PRO A 112 43.54 35.74 -1.49
CA PRO A 112 42.15 35.88 -1.07
C PRO A 112 41.31 34.76 -1.67
N PHE A 113 40.49 34.13 -0.82
CA PHE A 113 39.65 33.03 -1.20
C PHE A 113 38.29 33.57 -1.66
N PRO A 114 37.92 33.41 -2.95
CA PRO A 114 36.68 33.93 -3.48
C PRO A 114 35.48 33.08 -3.04
N VAL A 115 34.43 33.71 -2.51
CA VAL A 115 33.16 33.05 -2.16
C VAL A 115 31.97 33.91 -2.51
N ASP A 116 31.18 33.44 -3.46
CA ASP A 116 29.87 34.03 -3.76
C ASP A 116 28.76 33.24 -3.07
N VAL A 117 27.84 33.96 -2.44
CA VAL A 117 26.75 33.41 -1.63
C VAL A 117 25.43 33.88 -2.23
N ASN A 118 24.59 32.93 -2.68
CA ASN A 118 23.27 33.25 -3.18
C ASN A 118 22.20 32.92 -2.15
N LEU A 119 21.58 33.94 -1.57
CA LEU A 119 20.49 33.81 -0.61
C LEU A 119 19.16 33.55 -1.34
N PHE A 120 18.57 32.39 -1.08
CA PHE A 120 17.29 31.98 -1.67
C PHE A 120 16.10 32.61 -0.93
N THR A 121 15.01 32.87 -1.64
CA THR A 121 13.84 33.55 -1.07
C THR A 121 13.15 32.64 -0.06
N GLU A 122 12.89 33.16 1.15
CA GLU A 122 12.23 32.40 2.19
C GLU A 122 10.71 32.35 1.97
N ILE A 123 10.13 31.16 2.15
CA ILE A 123 8.68 30.96 2.12
C ILE A 123 8.16 30.77 3.54
N LYS A 124 7.24 31.65 3.98
CA LYS A 124 6.69 31.60 5.34
C LYS A 124 5.96 30.28 5.60
N GLY A 125 6.34 29.60 6.68
CA GLY A 125 5.74 28.33 7.09
C GLY A 125 6.45 27.08 6.57
N VAL A 126 7.57 27.22 5.85
CA VAL A 126 8.45 26.11 5.46
C VAL A 126 9.45 25.80 6.59
N ASP A 127 9.75 24.52 6.79
CA ASP A 127 10.77 24.09 7.75
C ASP A 127 12.16 24.61 7.33
N ARG A 128 12.88 25.23 8.26
CA ARG A 128 14.16 25.91 8.02
C ARG A 128 15.37 25.08 8.44
N THR A 129 15.16 23.91 9.04
CA THR A 129 16.23 23.04 9.58
C THR A 129 17.33 22.74 8.56
N PHE A 130 16.99 22.57 7.27
CA PHE A 130 17.99 22.37 6.22
C PHE A 130 18.99 23.53 6.08
N ALA A 131 18.60 24.75 6.44
CA ALA A 131 19.43 25.95 6.34
C ALA A 131 20.46 26.04 7.50
N ASP A 132 20.34 25.17 8.51
CA ASP A 132 21.34 25.04 9.57
C ASP A 132 22.56 24.23 9.14
N ASN A 133 22.49 23.50 8.03
CA ASN A 133 23.62 22.73 7.52
C ASN A 133 24.67 23.63 6.88
N ALA A 134 25.95 23.30 7.08
CA ALA A 134 27.03 24.00 6.39
C ALA A 134 26.98 23.67 4.90
N ILE A 135 27.05 24.69 4.04
CA ILE A 135 27.06 24.50 2.58
C ILE A 135 28.48 24.25 2.06
N MET A 136 29.49 24.73 2.78
CA MET A 136 30.90 24.61 2.42
C MET A 136 31.80 24.68 3.65
N LYS A 137 32.90 23.93 3.61
CA LYS A 137 34.03 24.06 4.53
C LYS A 137 35.28 24.54 3.79
N ILE A 138 35.98 25.52 4.33
CA ILE A 138 37.27 26.00 3.81
C ILE A 138 38.36 25.59 4.78
N TYR A 139 39.39 24.90 4.31
CA TYR A 139 40.47 24.42 5.17
C TYR A 139 41.80 24.38 4.43
N TYR A 140 42.90 24.42 5.17
CA TYR A 140 44.24 24.29 4.61
C TYR A 140 44.53 22.83 4.22
N SER A 141 44.98 22.63 2.98
CA SER A 141 45.42 21.31 2.49
C SER A 141 46.94 21.28 2.30
N PRO A 142 47.67 20.40 3.02
CA PRO A 142 49.11 20.23 2.85
C PRO A 142 49.53 19.81 1.44
N SER A 143 48.66 19.14 0.66
CA SER A 143 49.01 18.62 -0.66
C SER A 143 49.13 19.70 -1.75
N VAL A 144 48.41 20.82 -1.58
CA VAL A 144 48.44 21.96 -2.49
C VAL A 144 48.99 23.22 -1.82
N ASP A 145 49.40 23.11 -0.56
CA ASP A 145 50.01 24.18 0.24
C ASP A 145 49.13 25.45 0.27
N ASN A 146 47.81 25.26 0.29
CA ASN A 146 46.84 26.34 0.19
C ASN A 146 45.48 25.94 0.78
N PHE A 147 44.61 26.93 0.97
CA PHE A 147 43.22 26.71 1.36
C PHE A 147 42.40 26.19 0.19
N ILE A 148 41.62 25.14 0.43
CA ILE A 148 40.70 24.56 -0.53
C ILE A 148 39.28 24.46 0.04
N PRO A 149 38.26 24.48 -0.82
CA PRO A 149 36.89 24.22 -0.40
C PRO A 149 36.59 22.72 -0.38
N GLU A 150 35.77 22.31 0.56
CA GLU A 150 34.96 21.11 0.52
C GLU A 150 33.50 21.56 0.44
N LEU A 151 32.90 21.42 -0.75
CA LEU A 151 31.53 21.85 -1.01
C LEU A 151 30.56 20.73 -0.64
N TYR A 152 29.67 20.97 0.32
CA TYR A 152 28.64 20.02 0.71
C TYR A 152 27.38 20.17 -0.14
N TYR A 153 26.97 21.42 -0.41
CA TYR A 153 25.78 21.72 -1.20
C TYR A 153 26.02 22.87 -2.19
N ASN A 154 25.81 22.61 -3.48
CA ASN A 154 25.77 23.64 -4.51
C ASN A 154 24.38 24.30 -4.62
N ASN A 155 24.26 25.39 -5.39
CA ASN A 155 22.99 26.11 -5.55
C ASN A 155 21.82 25.23 -6.04
N ALA A 156 22.08 24.26 -6.92
CA ALA A 156 21.03 23.36 -7.41
C ALA A 156 20.56 22.37 -6.32
N GLN A 157 21.48 21.88 -5.49
CA GLN A 157 21.17 21.03 -4.35
C GLN A 157 20.41 21.81 -3.27
N ILE A 158 20.82 23.04 -2.97
CA ILE A 158 20.10 23.92 -2.03
C ILE A 158 18.69 24.22 -2.53
N LYS A 159 18.52 24.50 -3.83
CA LYS A 159 17.19 24.71 -4.41
C LYS A 159 16.31 23.45 -4.30
N ARG A 160 16.87 22.26 -4.52
CA ARG A 160 16.13 20.99 -4.33
C ARG A 160 15.69 20.79 -2.88
N LEU A 161 16.55 21.10 -1.91
CA LEU A 161 16.20 21.04 -0.48
C LEU A 161 15.07 22.01 -0.14
N ILE A 162 15.09 23.22 -0.71
CA ILE A 162 14.01 24.20 -0.56
C ILE A 162 12.70 23.70 -1.18
N ASP A 163 12.74 23.21 -2.43
CA ASP A 163 11.55 22.69 -3.13
C ASP A 163 10.96 21.48 -2.36
N GLN A 164 11.81 20.62 -1.79
CA GLN A 164 11.40 19.51 -0.93
C GLN A 164 10.75 20.00 0.38
N ALA A 165 11.34 20.99 1.04
CA ALA A 165 10.80 21.55 2.28
C ALA A 165 9.45 22.26 2.07
N ILE A 166 9.26 22.93 0.92
CA ILE A 166 7.98 23.54 0.52
C ILE A 166 6.91 22.47 0.35
N TRP A 167 7.22 21.42 -0.43
CA TRP A 167 6.30 20.32 -0.68
C TRP A 167 5.91 19.62 0.63
N GLN A 168 6.89 19.37 1.51
CA GLN A 168 6.64 18.79 2.83
C GLN A 168 5.71 19.68 3.66
N SER A 169 5.95 20.99 3.74
CA SER A 169 5.09 21.91 4.50
C SER A 169 3.63 21.92 4.01
N GLN A 170 3.41 21.88 2.70
CA GLN A 170 2.06 21.85 2.13
C GLN A 170 1.32 20.54 2.44
N ASN A 171 2.01 19.39 2.32
CA ASN A 171 1.40 18.09 2.64
C ASN A 171 1.17 17.90 4.13
N VAL A 172 2.10 18.35 4.99
CA VAL A 172 1.94 18.34 6.44
C VAL A 172 0.64 19.02 6.86
N ARG A 173 0.29 20.18 6.28
CA ARG A 173 -0.96 20.88 6.60
C ARG A 173 -2.19 20.07 6.17
N ARG A 174 -2.15 19.53 4.96
CA ARG A 174 -3.26 18.76 4.38
C ARG A 174 -3.51 17.46 5.13
N GLU A 175 -2.46 16.72 5.45
CA GLU A 175 -2.52 15.47 6.21
C GLU A 175 -2.94 15.73 7.67
N ALA A 176 -2.46 16.81 8.29
CA ALA A 176 -2.92 17.20 9.62
C ALA A 176 -4.43 17.51 9.68
N ASP A 177 -5.00 18.12 8.64
CA ASP A 177 -6.44 18.38 8.57
C ASP A 177 -7.27 17.12 8.25
N LEU A 178 -6.69 16.15 7.55
CA LEU A 178 -7.28 14.82 7.35
C LEU A 178 -7.29 14.01 8.66
N LEU A 179 -6.18 14.00 9.39
CA LEU A 179 -6.04 13.31 10.68
C LEU A 179 -7.09 13.79 11.70
N LYS A 180 -7.47 15.07 11.69
CA LYS A 180 -8.53 15.62 12.56
C LYS A 180 -9.94 15.09 12.26
N LYS A 181 -10.16 14.56 11.06
CA LYS A 181 -11.47 14.06 10.61
C LYS A 181 -11.62 12.55 10.81
N LEU A 182 -10.54 11.84 11.17
CA LEU A 182 -10.55 10.40 11.39
C LEU A 182 -11.25 10.04 12.70
N SER A 183 -11.88 8.87 12.70
CA SER A 183 -12.39 8.24 13.91
C SER A 183 -11.25 7.76 14.82
N ALA A 184 -11.56 7.51 16.08
CA ALA A 184 -10.58 7.00 17.04
C ALA A 184 -9.99 5.63 16.62
N ALA A 185 -10.77 4.80 15.93
CA ALA A 185 -10.32 3.50 15.44
C ALA A 185 -9.34 3.65 14.27
N GLU A 186 -9.66 4.51 13.30
CA GLU A 186 -8.76 4.80 12.17
C GLU A 186 -7.45 5.43 12.67
N LEU A 187 -7.51 6.37 13.61
CA LEU A 187 -6.32 6.97 14.21
C LEU A 187 -5.45 5.96 14.96
N ALA A 188 -6.05 4.97 15.62
CA ALA A 188 -5.33 3.90 16.31
C ALA A 188 -4.59 2.98 15.32
N GLU A 189 -5.20 2.68 14.17
CA GLU A 189 -4.57 1.86 13.14
C GLU A 189 -3.40 2.61 12.47
N LEU A 190 -3.55 3.90 12.15
CA LEU A 190 -2.44 4.73 11.67
C LEU A 190 -1.30 4.80 12.71
N LYS A 191 -1.63 4.89 13.99
CA LYS A 191 -0.62 4.91 15.06
C LYS A 191 0.17 3.60 15.13
N LYS A 192 -0.50 2.47 14.95
CA LYS A 192 0.17 1.17 14.89
C LYS A 192 1.11 1.08 13.69
N GLU A 193 0.67 1.52 12.51
CA GLU A 193 1.51 1.56 11.31
C GLU A 193 2.73 2.48 11.50
N TYR A 194 2.54 3.64 12.13
CA TYR A 194 3.63 4.53 12.50
C TYR A 194 4.64 3.87 13.44
N ASP A 195 4.18 3.23 14.52
CA ASP A 195 5.06 2.56 15.50
C ASP A 195 5.84 1.40 14.85
N GLU A 196 5.22 0.65 13.94
CA GLU A 196 5.86 -0.41 13.15
C GLU A 196 6.95 0.15 12.23
N LEU A 197 6.68 1.27 11.53
CA LEU A 197 7.66 1.96 10.69
C LEU A 197 8.84 2.48 11.51
N LEU A 198 8.61 3.06 12.69
CA LEU A 198 9.72 3.52 13.55
C LEU A 198 10.61 2.38 14.01
N LYS A 199 10.00 1.26 14.41
CA LYS A 199 10.75 0.07 14.84
C LYS A 199 11.59 -0.52 13.69
N LYS A 200 11.00 -0.58 12.49
CA LYS A 200 11.68 -1.07 11.28
C LYS A 200 12.83 -0.12 10.90
N ALA A 201 12.57 1.18 10.80
CA ALA A 201 13.56 2.20 10.49
C ALA A 201 14.74 2.21 11.48
N GLY A 202 14.47 2.04 12.78
CA GLY A 202 15.51 1.93 13.81
C GLY A 202 16.37 0.66 13.64
N THR A 203 15.76 -0.47 13.31
CA THR A 203 16.51 -1.73 13.07
C THR A 203 17.41 -1.63 11.84
N GLU A 204 16.92 -0.99 10.77
CA GLU A 204 17.71 -0.73 9.54
C GLU A 204 18.86 0.25 9.82
N PHE A 205 18.60 1.29 10.62
CA PHE A 205 19.62 2.24 11.07
C PHE A 205 20.75 1.52 11.82
N ASP A 206 20.42 0.67 12.79
CA ASP A 206 21.40 -0.07 13.61
C ASP A 206 22.26 -1.05 12.77
N ARG A 207 21.75 -1.48 11.61
CA ARG A 207 22.49 -2.32 10.64
C ARG A 207 23.35 -1.53 9.66
N GLY A 208 23.28 -0.20 9.69
CA GLY A 208 23.96 0.68 8.72
C GLY A 208 23.26 0.77 7.37
N GLU A 209 22.01 0.32 7.26
CA GLU A 209 21.19 0.41 6.04
C GLU A 209 20.54 1.80 5.92
N TYR A 210 21.37 2.85 5.91
CA TYR A 210 20.92 4.24 6.06
C TYR A 210 19.90 4.70 5.00
N ILE A 211 20.02 4.25 3.76
CA ILE A 211 19.07 4.61 2.69
C ILE A 211 17.69 3.96 2.91
N ALA A 212 17.65 2.72 3.40
CA ALA A 212 16.41 2.04 3.74
C ALA A 212 15.73 2.72 4.94
N SER A 213 16.52 2.95 5.99
CA SER A 213 16.06 3.64 7.20
C SER A 213 15.51 5.04 6.90
N LEU A 214 16.17 5.79 6.01
CA LEU A 214 15.68 7.09 5.52
C LEU A 214 14.28 6.98 4.90
N GLY A 215 14.03 5.91 4.14
CA GLY A 215 12.74 5.63 3.51
C GLY A 215 11.64 5.41 4.54
N ASP A 216 11.88 4.57 5.54
CA ASP A 216 10.87 4.25 6.55
C ASP A 216 10.61 5.42 7.51
N TYR A 217 11.63 6.18 7.91
CA TYR A 217 11.42 7.40 8.69
C TYR A 217 10.66 8.47 7.89
N LYS A 218 10.92 8.59 6.58
CA LYS A 218 10.13 9.45 5.68
C LYS A 218 8.66 9.02 5.62
N SER A 219 8.39 7.71 5.55
CA SER A 219 7.04 7.17 5.60
C SER A 219 6.35 7.46 6.94
N ALA A 220 7.03 7.24 8.07
CA ALA A 220 6.51 7.55 9.40
C ALA A 220 6.20 9.05 9.56
N SER A 221 7.08 9.92 9.03
CA SER A 221 6.89 11.37 9.00
C SER A 221 5.72 11.81 8.11
N ARG A 222 5.25 10.96 7.18
CA ARG A 222 4.03 11.23 6.42
C ARG A 222 2.76 10.88 7.21
N ILE A 223 2.79 9.79 7.98
CA ILE A 223 1.64 9.37 8.78
C ILE A 223 1.38 10.38 9.91
N PHE A 224 2.42 10.80 10.62
CA PHE A 224 2.33 11.82 11.66
C PHE A 224 3.30 12.97 11.39
N PRO A 225 2.91 13.93 10.52
CA PRO A 225 3.81 14.97 10.02
C PRO A 225 4.19 16.04 11.02
N THR A 226 3.55 16.05 12.19
CA THR A 226 3.91 16.92 13.31
C THR A 226 4.92 16.29 14.26
N GLU A 227 5.14 14.98 14.20
CA GLU A 227 6.06 14.29 15.10
C GLU A 227 7.51 14.67 14.83
N GLN A 228 8.25 14.97 15.90
CA GLN A 228 9.62 15.47 15.78
C GLN A 228 10.65 14.35 15.62
N TYR A 229 10.45 13.23 16.31
CA TYR A 229 11.41 12.11 16.32
C TYR A 229 11.79 11.59 14.92
N PRO A 230 10.84 11.32 13.98
CA PRO A 230 11.21 10.89 12.63
C PRO A 230 11.99 11.96 11.86
N LYS A 231 11.71 13.25 12.09
CA LYS A 231 12.38 14.37 11.43
C LYS A 231 13.84 14.47 11.86
N ASP A 232 14.10 14.34 13.16
CA ASP A 232 15.45 14.35 13.70
C ASP A 232 16.29 13.21 13.13
N ARG A 233 15.70 12.00 13.04
CA ARG A 233 16.35 10.82 12.43
C ARG A 233 16.60 11.00 10.94
N ILE A 234 15.65 11.58 10.19
CA ILE A 234 15.86 11.90 8.77
C ILE A 234 17.05 12.84 8.60
N ALA A 235 17.17 13.88 9.43
CA ALA A 235 18.28 14.82 9.36
C ALA A 235 19.63 14.12 9.64
N GLU A 236 19.72 13.36 10.72
CA GLU A 236 20.90 12.58 11.09
C GLU A 236 21.32 11.61 9.96
N ILE A 237 20.36 10.90 9.37
CA ILE A 237 20.63 9.95 8.29
C ILE A 237 21.11 10.67 7.01
N ASN A 238 20.55 11.84 6.68
CA ASN A 238 21.02 12.61 5.52
C ASN A 238 22.47 13.06 5.71
N ASP A 239 22.85 13.49 6.92
CA ASP A 239 24.24 13.85 7.23
C ASP A 239 25.16 12.63 7.08
N LEU A 240 24.74 11.45 7.55
CA LEU A 240 25.49 10.20 7.38
C LEU A 240 25.63 9.81 5.91
N ILE A 241 24.57 9.95 5.09
CA ILE A 241 24.61 9.67 3.65
C ILE A 241 25.62 10.59 2.95
N ALA A 242 25.66 11.87 3.32
CA ALA A 242 26.62 12.82 2.80
C ALA A 242 28.06 12.45 3.19
N ILE A 243 28.31 12.18 4.48
CA ILE A 243 29.63 11.82 5.01
C ILE A 243 30.16 10.51 4.40
N LEU A 244 29.28 9.52 4.21
CA LEU A 244 29.63 8.20 3.67
C LEU A 244 29.67 8.16 2.13
N GLY A 245 29.39 9.28 1.45
CA GLY A 245 29.39 9.34 -0.02
C GLY A 245 28.28 8.51 -0.68
N LEU A 246 27.20 8.21 0.04
CA LEU A 246 26.10 7.34 -0.42
C LEU A 246 25.09 8.08 -1.32
N GLN A 247 25.32 9.35 -1.63
CA GLN A 247 24.40 10.20 -2.39
C GLN A 247 24.08 9.63 -3.78
N ALA A 248 25.06 9.07 -4.49
CA ALA A 248 24.83 8.50 -5.82
C ALA A 248 23.92 7.26 -5.79
N GLU A 249 24.04 6.44 -4.75
CA GLU A 249 23.19 5.27 -4.53
C GLU A 249 21.77 5.69 -4.14
N LEU A 250 21.65 6.70 -3.26
CA LEU A 250 20.36 7.30 -2.92
C LEU A 250 19.65 7.88 -4.16
N ASP A 251 20.38 8.61 -5.01
CA ASP A 251 19.86 9.20 -6.24
C ASP A 251 19.40 8.12 -7.23
N LYS A 252 20.17 7.02 -7.35
CA LYS A 252 19.80 5.87 -8.18
C LYS A 252 18.51 5.21 -7.68
N GLN A 253 18.39 4.92 -6.38
CA GLN A 253 17.18 4.34 -5.81
C GLN A 253 15.98 5.26 -5.93
N ASN A 254 16.17 6.57 -5.76
CA ASN A 254 15.12 7.56 -5.99
C ASN A 254 14.67 7.58 -7.45
N ALA A 255 15.60 7.50 -8.41
CA ALA A 255 15.25 7.42 -9.84
C ALA A 255 14.43 6.16 -10.16
N GLU A 256 14.79 5.01 -9.58
CA GLU A 256 14.04 3.75 -9.74
C GLU A 256 12.64 3.85 -9.13
N LYS A 257 12.51 4.38 -7.90
CA LYS A 257 11.23 4.61 -7.24
C LYS A 257 10.34 5.57 -8.03
N TYR A 258 10.90 6.71 -8.46
CA TYR A 258 10.21 7.68 -9.31
C TYR A 258 9.69 7.04 -10.60
N ASN A 259 10.53 6.29 -11.32
CA ASN A 259 10.13 5.60 -12.55
C ASN A 259 9.08 4.51 -12.30
N GLY A 260 9.11 3.85 -11.13
CA GLY A 260 8.06 2.94 -10.68
C GLY A 260 6.72 3.67 -10.50
N TYR A 261 6.71 4.74 -9.71
CA TYR A 261 5.51 5.54 -9.47
C TYR A 261 4.93 6.16 -10.74
N ILE A 262 5.77 6.70 -11.64
CA ILE A 262 5.29 7.25 -12.92
C ILE A 262 4.64 6.17 -13.78
N ARG A 263 5.27 5.00 -13.93
CA ARG A 263 4.69 3.90 -14.73
C ARG A 263 3.33 3.46 -14.19
N GLU A 264 3.23 3.30 -12.87
CA GLU A 264 1.98 2.88 -12.25
C GLU A 264 0.92 3.98 -12.28
N ALA A 265 1.31 5.25 -12.06
CA ALA A 265 0.44 6.40 -12.20
C ALA A 265 -0.12 6.53 -13.62
N ASP A 266 0.72 6.43 -14.65
CA ASP A 266 0.33 6.50 -16.06
C ASP A 266 -0.60 5.34 -16.44
N ARG A 267 -0.32 4.12 -15.94
CA ARG A 267 -1.18 2.96 -16.12
C ARG A 267 -2.56 3.19 -15.53
N GLN A 268 -2.63 3.66 -14.29
CA GLN A 268 -3.89 3.93 -13.59
C GLN A 268 -4.63 5.13 -14.20
N PHE A 269 -3.90 6.14 -14.66
CA PHE A 269 -4.44 7.28 -15.40
C PHE A 269 -5.10 6.82 -16.70
N GLY A 270 -4.44 5.94 -17.46
CA GLY A 270 -5.00 5.33 -18.67
C GLY A 270 -6.25 4.47 -18.40
N LEU A 271 -6.30 3.82 -17.23
CA LEU A 271 -7.48 3.11 -16.72
C LEU A 271 -8.55 4.02 -16.14
N LYS A 272 -8.32 5.34 -16.10
CA LYS A 272 -9.18 6.35 -15.44
C LYS A 272 -9.42 6.06 -13.96
N SER A 273 -8.51 5.33 -13.32
CA SER A 273 -8.51 5.13 -11.88
C SER A 273 -7.91 6.38 -11.23
N TRP A 274 -8.70 7.45 -11.16
CA TRP A 274 -8.26 8.77 -10.69
C TRP A 274 -7.65 8.76 -9.29
N PRO A 275 -8.23 8.07 -8.28
CA PRO A 275 -7.65 8.07 -6.93
C PRO A 275 -6.28 7.42 -6.90
N GLY A 276 -6.11 6.28 -7.57
CA GLY A 276 -4.83 5.58 -7.63
C GLY A 276 -3.78 6.37 -8.42
N ALA A 277 -4.15 6.87 -9.60
CA ALA A 277 -3.24 7.64 -10.46
C ALA A 277 -2.72 8.87 -9.70
N ARG A 278 -3.63 9.57 -9.02
CA ARG A 278 -3.32 10.72 -8.16
C ARG A 278 -2.35 10.36 -7.05
N GLU A 279 -2.59 9.26 -6.34
CA GLU A 279 -1.71 8.79 -5.28
C GLU A 279 -0.29 8.54 -5.82
N ASN A 280 -0.16 7.79 -6.91
CA ASN A 280 1.15 7.49 -7.49
C ASN A 280 1.87 8.74 -8.03
N TYR A 281 1.17 9.71 -8.64
CA TYR A 281 1.80 10.98 -9.02
C TYR A 281 2.24 11.81 -7.81
N LEU A 282 1.50 11.78 -6.70
CA LEU A 282 1.92 12.42 -5.46
C LEU A 282 3.17 11.73 -4.87
N GLN A 283 3.25 10.40 -4.92
CA GLN A 283 4.46 9.67 -4.54
C GLN A 283 5.65 10.00 -5.46
N ALA A 284 5.42 10.15 -6.77
CA ALA A 284 6.46 10.59 -7.71
C ALA A 284 6.97 12.00 -7.36
N LEU A 285 6.06 12.94 -7.03
CA LEU A 285 6.42 14.29 -6.60
C LEU A 285 7.09 14.32 -5.23
N PHE A 286 6.83 13.35 -4.36
CA PHE A 286 7.56 13.22 -3.10
C PHE A 286 9.03 12.89 -3.33
N VAL A 287 9.30 11.95 -4.24
CA VAL A 287 10.66 11.52 -4.60
C VAL A 287 11.37 12.59 -5.44
N LYS A 288 10.64 13.28 -6.31
CA LYS A 288 11.15 14.33 -7.18
C LYS A 288 10.24 15.57 -7.13
N PRO A 289 10.41 16.43 -6.10
CA PRO A 289 9.66 17.67 -5.99
C PRO A 289 9.86 18.58 -7.20
N GLY A 290 8.80 19.24 -7.64
CA GLY A 290 8.83 20.15 -8.80
C GLY A 290 8.81 19.45 -10.17
N ASP A 291 8.51 18.15 -10.24
CA ASP A 291 8.35 17.45 -11.51
C ASP A 291 7.10 17.96 -12.28
N SER A 292 7.34 18.61 -13.41
CA SER A 292 6.27 19.23 -14.21
C SER A 292 5.32 18.20 -14.83
N TYR A 293 5.82 16.99 -15.13
CA TYR A 293 5.01 15.94 -15.74
C TYR A 293 3.95 15.42 -14.75
N ALA A 294 4.38 14.99 -13.56
CA ALA A 294 3.47 14.54 -12.51
C ALA A 294 2.49 15.66 -12.07
N THR A 295 2.98 16.90 -11.99
CA THR A 295 2.12 18.07 -11.67
C THR A 295 1.05 18.31 -12.73
N GLY A 296 1.41 18.25 -14.02
CA GLY A 296 0.46 18.41 -15.12
C GLY A 296 -0.61 17.31 -15.12
N ARG A 297 -0.22 16.06 -14.91
CA ARG A 297 -1.15 14.92 -14.81
C ARG A 297 -2.11 15.04 -13.64
N LEU A 298 -1.65 15.49 -12.47
CA LEU A 298 -2.54 15.78 -11.35
C LEU A 298 -3.59 16.84 -11.68
N THR A 299 -3.21 17.87 -12.42
CA THR A 299 -4.14 18.91 -12.88
C THR A 299 -5.21 18.33 -13.83
N GLU A 300 -4.80 17.45 -14.76
CA GLU A 300 -5.74 16.74 -15.65
C GLU A 300 -6.70 15.85 -14.86
N ILE A 301 -6.21 15.12 -13.86
CA ILE A 301 -7.06 14.30 -12.97
C ILE A 301 -8.08 15.18 -12.25
N GLU A 302 -7.66 16.31 -11.70
CA GLU A 302 -8.56 17.24 -10.99
C GLU A 302 -9.67 17.76 -11.90
N GLN A 303 -9.35 18.07 -13.17
CA GLN A 303 -10.35 18.48 -14.15
C GLN A 303 -11.30 17.34 -14.53
N ALA A 304 -10.79 16.11 -14.71
CA ALA A 304 -11.59 14.95 -15.05
C ALA A 304 -12.58 14.59 -13.93
N VAL A 305 -12.11 14.59 -12.67
CA VAL A 305 -12.95 14.34 -11.50
C VAL A 305 -14.03 15.42 -11.36
N ALA A 306 -13.68 16.70 -11.54
CA ALA A 306 -14.67 17.79 -11.48
C ALA A 306 -15.74 17.68 -12.59
N LEU A 307 -15.36 17.22 -13.79
CA LEU A 307 -16.31 16.97 -14.88
C LEU A 307 -17.25 15.79 -14.56
N GLU A 308 -16.72 14.72 -13.96
CA GLU A 308 -17.50 13.55 -13.56
C GLU A 308 -18.48 13.86 -12.43
N GLU A 309 -18.03 14.59 -11.41
CA GLU A 309 -18.89 15.11 -10.33
C GLU A 309 -20.02 15.99 -10.87
N LYS A 310 -19.70 16.88 -11.81
CA LYS A 310 -20.71 17.73 -12.45
C LYS A 310 -21.73 16.89 -13.23
N ALA A 311 -21.28 15.88 -14.00
CA ALA A 311 -22.17 15.01 -14.75
C ALA A 311 -23.13 14.22 -13.85
N LEU A 312 -22.64 13.71 -12.72
CA LEU A 312 -23.47 13.05 -11.71
C LEU A 312 -24.49 14.01 -11.09
N GLN A 313 -24.08 15.25 -10.79
CA GLN A 313 -24.98 16.26 -10.25
C GLN A 313 -26.07 16.65 -11.27
N ASP A 314 -25.71 16.78 -12.54
CA ASP A 314 -26.66 17.09 -13.63
C ASP A 314 -27.66 15.93 -13.84
N GLU A 315 -27.21 14.66 -13.76
CA GLU A 315 -28.10 13.49 -13.81
C GLU A 315 -29.05 13.44 -12.61
N GLU A 316 -28.56 13.72 -11.39
CA GLU A 316 -29.40 13.79 -10.19
C GLU A 316 -30.45 14.90 -10.31
N ASN A 317 -30.06 16.07 -10.83
CA ASN A 317 -31.00 17.16 -11.06
C ASN A 317 -32.07 16.79 -12.10
N ALA A 318 -31.69 16.12 -13.19
CA ALA A 318 -32.62 15.64 -14.21
C ALA A 318 -33.60 14.59 -13.64
N ARG A 319 -33.11 13.67 -12.79
CA ARG A 319 -33.96 12.69 -12.09
C ARG A 319 -34.97 13.38 -11.17
N ARG A 320 -34.53 14.34 -10.36
CA ARG A 320 -35.41 15.13 -9.47
C ARG A 320 -36.48 15.89 -10.25
N GLU A 321 -36.13 16.42 -11.42
CA GLU A 321 -37.10 17.13 -12.28
C GLU A 321 -38.11 16.16 -12.90
N ALA A 322 -37.66 14.99 -13.37
CA ALA A 322 -38.55 13.93 -13.87
C ALA A 322 -39.51 13.40 -12.79
N GLU A 323 -39.04 13.22 -11.55
CA GLU A 323 -39.86 12.83 -10.41
C GLU A 323 -40.93 13.87 -10.09
N ARG A 324 -40.59 15.18 -10.10
CA ARG A 324 -41.56 16.26 -9.92
C ARG A 324 -42.63 16.27 -11.02
N GLN A 325 -42.24 16.04 -12.27
CA GLN A 325 -43.19 15.96 -13.39
C GLN A 325 -44.11 14.74 -13.26
N ALA A 326 -43.57 13.58 -12.91
CA ALA A 326 -44.35 12.37 -12.68
C ALA A 326 -45.34 12.54 -11.52
N GLN A 327 -44.93 13.16 -10.41
CA GLN A 327 -45.81 13.46 -9.29
C GLN A 327 -46.92 14.44 -9.68
N MET A 328 -46.59 15.50 -10.43
CA MET A 328 -47.59 16.46 -10.92
C MET A 328 -48.63 15.78 -11.83
N LEU A 329 -48.21 14.86 -12.70
CA LEU A 329 -49.12 14.08 -13.54
C LEU A 329 -50.00 13.14 -12.72
N ALA A 330 -49.44 12.47 -11.70
CA ALA A 330 -50.20 11.60 -10.81
C ALA A 330 -51.26 12.40 -10.00
N ASP A 331 -50.90 13.58 -9.50
CA ASP A 331 -51.83 14.47 -8.78
C ASP A 331 -52.95 14.96 -9.70
N LEU A 332 -52.64 15.26 -10.97
CA LEU A 332 -53.63 15.66 -11.96
C LEU A 332 -54.60 14.52 -12.29
N GLU A 333 -54.09 13.29 -12.46
CA GLU A 333 -54.92 12.11 -12.74
C GLU A 333 -55.83 11.77 -11.55
N LYS A 334 -55.32 11.93 -10.32
CA LYS A 334 -56.11 11.78 -9.10
C LYS A 334 -57.23 12.81 -9.03
N GLN A 335 -56.93 14.09 -9.25
CA GLN A 335 -57.94 15.17 -9.27
C GLN A 335 -59.00 14.94 -10.36
N TYR A 336 -58.57 14.47 -11.54
CA TYR A 336 -59.47 14.11 -12.63
C TYR A 336 -60.41 12.96 -12.24
N GLY A 337 -59.88 11.88 -11.65
CA GLY A 337 -60.67 10.75 -11.17
C GLY A 337 -61.67 11.12 -10.07
N GLU A 338 -61.28 11.98 -9.12
CA GLU A 338 -62.18 12.50 -8.08
C GLU A 338 -63.31 13.34 -8.67
N ALA A 339 -63.00 14.23 -9.62
CA ALA A 339 -63.99 15.05 -10.32
C ALA A 339 -65.00 14.20 -11.12
N LEU A 340 -64.52 13.15 -11.80
CA LEU A 340 -65.37 12.19 -12.49
C LEU A 340 -66.29 11.45 -11.51
N SER A 341 -65.74 10.90 -10.42
CA SER A 341 -66.54 10.15 -9.44
C SER A 341 -67.68 10.99 -8.86
N LEU A 342 -67.41 12.25 -8.52
CA LEU A 342 -68.45 13.17 -8.04
C LEU A 342 -69.50 13.49 -9.10
N ALA A 343 -69.08 13.70 -10.35
CA ALA A 343 -69.98 13.96 -11.47
C ALA A 343 -70.88 12.76 -11.79
N ASP A 344 -70.31 11.55 -11.79
CA ASP A 344 -71.03 10.29 -12.02
C ASP A 344 -72.07 10.05 -10.93
N GLN A 345 -71.72 10.28 -9.67
CA GLN A 345 -72.65 10.18 -8.54
C GLN A 345 -73.84 11.14 -8.69
N ALA A 346 -73.59 12.40 -9.05
CA ALA A 346 -74.65 13.37 -9.32
C ALA A 346 -75.54 12.93 -10.49
N PHE A 347 -74.94 12.38 -11.55
CA PHE A 347 -75.70 11.86 -12.70
C PHE A 347 -76.61 10.71 -12.29
N THR A 348 -76.12 9.72 -11.53
CA THR A 348 -76.93 8.59 -11.04
C THR A 348 -78.07 9.04 -10.14
N ARG A 349 -77.88 10.12 -9.37
CA ARG A 349 -78.93 10.76 -8.57
C ARG A 349 -79.90 11.62 -9.39
N GLN A 350 -79.73 11.67 -10.72
CA GLN A 350 -80.51 12.51 -11.64
C GLN A 350 -80.37 14.02 -11.38
N GLU A 351 -79.30 14.41 -10.67
CA GLU A 351 -78.91 15.80 -10.43
C GLU A 351 -78.11 16.32 -11.64
N TYR A 352 -78.75 16.33 -12.81
CA TYR A 352 -78.09 16.60 -14.10
C TYR A 352 -77.34 17.94 -14.17
N PRO A 353 -77.84 19.07 -13.63
CA PRO A 353 -77.06 20.32 -13.59
C PRO A 353 -75.74 20.22 -12.80
N GLN A 354 -75.77 19.50 -11.67
CA GLN A 354 -74.60 19.26 -10.83
C GLN A 354 -73.62 18.31 -11.52
N ALA A 355 -74.13 17.26 -12.17
CA ALA A 355 -73.33 16.33 -12.98
C ALA A 355 -72.59 17.05 -14.11
N ILE A 356 -73.28 17.90 -14.88
CA ILE A 356 -72.68 18.71 -15.95
C ILE A 356 -71.57 19.61 -15.40
N THR A 357 -71.78 20.23 -14.23
CA THR A 357 -70.75 21.06 -13.58
C THR A 357 -69.53 20.23 -13.18
N GLY A 358 -69.74 19.03 -12.63
CA GLY A 358 -68.67 18.09 -12.28
C GLY A 358 -67.86 17.64 -13.49
N TYR A 359 -68.51 17.25 -14.58
CA TYR A 359 -67.84 16.84 -15.81
C TYR A 359 -67.08 17.99 -16.48
N ARG A 360 -67.62 19.22 -16.45
CA ARG A 360 -66.89 20.41 -16.93
C ARG A 360 -65.65 20.72 -16.09
N ASN A 361 -65.71 20.47 -14.78
CA ASN A 361 -64.53 20.57 -13.91
C ASN A 361 -63.48 19.50 -14.26
N ALA A 362 -63.89 18.26 -14.52
CA ALA A 362 -63.01 17.21 -15.00
C ALA A 362 -62.32 17.58 -16.34
N LEU A 363 -63.06 18.17 -17.29
CA LEU A 363 -62.51 18.67 -18.56
C LEU A 363 -61.57 19.87 -18.40
N ARG A 364 -61.70 20.65 -17.34
CA ARG A 364 -60.75 21.72 -17.02
C ARG A 364 -59.42 21.17 -16.49
N ILE A 365 -59.46 20.03 -15.80
CA ILE A 365 -58.28 19.30 -15.31
C ILE A 365 -57.60 18.57 -16.48
N LYS A 366 -58.38 17.89 -17.33
CA LYS A 366 -57.89 17.14 -18.48
C LYS A 366 -58.74 17.45 -19.74
N PRO A 367 -58.34 18.48 -20.51
CA PRO A 367 -59.09 18.89 -21.70
C PRO A 367 -59.05 17.82 -22.80
N GLY A 368 -60.17 17.67 -23.53
CA GLY A 368 -60.27 16.78 -24.69
C GLY A 368 -60.72 15.35 -24.39
N GLU A 369 -61.03 15.03 -23.13
CA GLU A 369 -61.54 13.71 -22.75
C GLU A 369 -62.95 13.46 -23.29
N SER A 370 -63.16 12.29 -23.89
CA SER A 370 -64.43 11.93 -24.53
C SER A 370 -65.52 11.62 -23.50
N TYR A 371 -65.17 10.94 -22.41
CA TYR A 371 -66.13 10.46 -21.41
C TYR A 371 -66.93 11.58 -20.74
N PRO A 372 -66.33 12.61 -20.10
CA PRO A 372 -67.11 13.70 -19.53
C PRO A 372 -67.93 14.45 -20.59
N THR A 373 -67.40 14.59 -21.81
CA THR A 373 -68.09 15.26 -22.92
C THR A 373 -69.38 14.51 -23.29
N SER A 374 -69.31 13.20 -23.51
CA SER A 374 -70.49 12.37 -23.81
C SER A 374 -71.53 12.41 -22.70
N ARG A 375 -71.10 12.42 -21.44
CA ARG A 375 -71.99 12.46 -20.27
C ARG A 375 -72.70 13.79 -20.10
N ILE A 376 -72.02 14.91 -20.44
CA ILE A 376 -72.66 16.23 -20.51
C ILE A 376 -73.78 16.21 -21.56
N THR A 377 -73.50 15.71 -22.76
CA THR A 377 -74.51 15.63 -23.83
C THR A 377 -75.70 14.75 -23.45
N GLU A 378 -75.45 13.62 -22.78
CA GLU A 378 -76.50 12.73 -22.27
C GLU A 378 -77.38 13.46 -21.23
N ALA A 379 -76.77 14.12 -20.24
CA ALA A 379 -77.47 14.88 -19.21
C ALA A 379 -78.31 16.03 -19.80
N GLU A 380 -77.75 16.78 -20.75
CA GLU A 380 -78.45 17.86 -21.45
C GLU A 380 -79.66 17.35 -22.24
N THR A 381 -79.53 16.17 -22.87
CA THR A 381 -80.62 15.51 -23.60
C THR A 381 -81.75 15.11 -22.66
N ILE A 382 -81.45 14.43 -21.56
CA ILE A 382 -82.45 14.02 -20.56
C ILE A 382 -83.16 15.24 -19.97
N MET A 383 -82.42 16.31 -19.65
CA MET A 383 -83.02 17.55 -19.15
C MET A 383 -83.99 18.18 -20.17
N ALA A 384 -83.64 18.17 -21.46
CA ALA A 384 -84.49 18.68 -22.52
C ALA A 384 -85.78 17.84 -22.67
N GLU A 385 -85.68 16.51 -22.61
CA GLU A 385 -86.82 15.60 -22.63
C GLU A 385 -87.76 15.81 -21.44
N LEU A 386 -87.20 15.92 -20.23
CA LEU A 386 -87.97 16.21 -19.01
C LEU A 386 -88.69 17.56 -19.09
N ALA A 387 -88.02 18.60 -19.61
CA ALA A 387 -88.63 19.91 -19.82
C ALA A 387 -89.75 19.88 -20.86
N ALA A 388 -89.57 19.13 -21.96
CA ALA A 388 -90.58 18.96 -23.00
C ALA A 388 -91.80 18.17 -22.49
N ALA A 389 -91.58 17.07 -21.75
CA ALA A 389 -92.64 16.29 -21.12
C ALA A 389 -93.45 17.13 -20.14
N ARG A 390 -92.78 17.92 -19.30
CA ARG A 390 -93.45 18.85 -18.37
C ARG A 390 -94.28 19.90 -19.09
N LYS A 391 -93.74 20.51 -20.16
CA LYS A 391 -94.48 21.50 -20.97
C LYS A 391 -95.69 20.89 -21.66
N ALA A 392 -95.56 19.67 -22.21
CA ALA A 392 -96.66 18.93 -22.82
C ALA A 392 -97.76 18.63 -21.81
N TYR A 393 -97.38 18.19 -20.61
CA TYR A 393 -98.28 18.00 -19.47
C TYR A 393 -99.02 19.31 -19.11
N ASP A 394 -98.31 20.41 -18.86
CA ASP A 394 -98.91 21.69 -18.45
C ASP A 394 -99.91 22.23 -19.50
N ASN A 395 -99.59 22.09 -20.79
CA ASN A 395 -100.50 22.47 -21.89
C ASN A 395 -101.75 21.59 -21.93
N ALA A 396 -101.58 20.27 -21.86
CA ALA A 396 -102.66 19.31 -21.91
C ALA A 396 -103.60 19.44 -20.70
N ILE A 397 -103.07 19.76 -19.51
CA ILE A 397 -103.86 20.12 -18.33
C ILE A 397 -104.68 21.39 -18.58
N SER A 398 -104.05 22.46 -19.08
CA SER A 398 -104.74 23.72 -19.37
C SER A 398 -105.89 23.55 -20.38
N GLU A 399 -105.68 22.75 -21.42
CA GLU A 399 -106.70 22.41 -22.42
C GLU A 399 -107.81 21.53 -21.84
N GLY A 400 -107.45 20.50 -21.07
CA GLY A 400 -108.40 19.62 -20.39
C GLY A 400 -109.31 20.37 -19.42
N ASP A 401 -108.74 21.21 -18.57
CA ASP A 401 -109.47 22.03 -17.60
C ASP A 401 -110.40 23.05 -18.28
N LYS A 402 -109.99 23.59 -19.43
CA LYS A 402 -110.82 24.48 -20.23
C LYS A 402 -111.99 23.73 -20.87
N ALA A 403 -111.74 22.61 -21.53
CA ALA A 403 -112.77 21.80 -22.18
C ALA A 403 -113.77 21.21 -21.17
N PHE A 404 -113.29 20.80 -19.99
CA PHE A 404 -114.12 20.28 -18.91
C PHE A 404 -115.10 21.35 -18.39
N ARG A 405 -114.62 22.59 -18.16
CA ARG A 405 -115.48 23.72 -17.76
C ARG A 405 -116.51 24.09 -18.82
N GLN A 406 -116.20 23.85 -20.09
CA GLN A 406 -117.11 24.05 -21.22
C GLN A 406 -118.08 22.88 -21.42
N GLN A 407 -118.03 21.86 -20.55
CA GLN A 407 -118.83 20.64 -20.63
C GLN A 407 -118.59 19.84 -21.92
N ASN A 408 -117.47 20.09 -22.61
CA ASN A 408 -117.04 19.31 -23.76
C ASN A 408 -116.20 18.12 -23.28
N TYR A 409 -116.86 17.17 -22.63
CA TYR A 409 -116.22 16.09 -21.89
C TYR A 409 -115.37 15.17 -22.78
N ARG A 410 -115.74 14.97 -24.05
CA ARG A 410 -114.92 14.22 -25.01
C ARG A 410 -113.57 14.90 -25.31
N GLN A 411 -113.56 16.22 -25.45
CA GLN A 411 -112.33 16.96 -25.68
C GLN A 411 -111.48 17.05 -24.40
N ALA A 412 -112.13 17.22 -23.25
CA ALA A 412 -111.47 17.20 -21.95
C ALA A 412 -110.77 15.85 -21.69
N ARG A 413 -111.44 14.74 -22.02
CA ARG A 413 -110.89 13.38 -21.89
C ARG A 413 -109.59 13.21 -22.68
N LYS A 414 -109.60 13.57 -23.97
CA LYS A 414 -108.40 13.49 -24.81
C LYS A 414 -107.22 14.27 -24.23
N ALA A 415 -107.46 15.50 -23.79
CA ALA A 415 -106.42 16.35 -23.23
C ALA A 415 -105.87 15.79 -21.90
N PHE A 416 -106.72 15.24 -21.02
CA PHE A 416 -106.23 14.60 -19.79
C PHE A 416 -105.52 13.26 -20.04
N GLU A 417 -105.92 12.48 -21.05
CA GLU A 417 -105.17 11.29 -21.51
C GLU A 417 -103.78 11.66 -22.06
N GLU A 418 -103.69 12.75 -22.83
CA GLU A 418 -102.42 13.29 -23.32
C GLU A 418 -101.53 13.79 -22.18
N ALA A 419 -102.10 14.44 -21.16
CA ALA A 419 -101.37 14.82 -19.94
C ALA A 419 -100.86 13.60 -19.17
N GLN A 420 -101.70 12.57 -18.96
CA GLN A 420 -101.29 11.31 -18.31
C GLN A 420 -100.19 10.59 -19.09
N LYS A 421 -100.22 10.66 -20.42
CA LYS A 421 -99.17 10.08 -21.27
C LYS A 421 -97.86 10.87 -21.18
N ALA A 422 -97.93 12.19 -21.09
CA ALA A 422 -96.76 13.05 -20.94
C ALA A 422 -96.07 12.88 -19.58
N MET A 423 -96.84 12.70 -18.49
CA MET A 423 -96.32 12.41 -17.15
C MET A 423 -97.25 11.45 -16.40
N SER A 424 -96.94 10.16 -16.44
CA SER A 424 -97.80 9.08 -15.93
C SER A 424 -97.95 9.01 -14.42
N ASN A 425 -97.02 9.62 -13.68
CA ASN A 425 -97.03 9.64 -12.20
C ASN A 425 -97.84 10.80 -11.61
N GLU A 426 -98.34 11.72 -12.44
CA GLU A 426 -99.14 12.85 -11.94
C GLU A 426 -100.58 12.40 -11.66
N PRO A 427 -101.13 12.65 -10.45
CA PRO A 427 -102.44 12.16 -10.04
C PRO A 427 -103.60 13.00 -10.58
N TYR A 428 -103.34 14.23 -11.03
CA TYR A 428 -104.38 15.18 -11.42
C TYR A 428 -105.15 14.77 -12.70
N PRO A 429 -104.50 14.40 -13.83
CA PRO A 429 -105.23 13.95 -15.02
C PRO A 429 -106.08 12.70 -14.77
N ALA A 430 -105.55 11.70 -14.05
CA ALA A 430 -106.29 10.48 -13.69
C ALA A 430 -107.59 10.80 -12.94
N ARG A 431 -107.53 11.69 -11.94
CA ARG A 431 -108.72 12.14 -11.19
C ARG A 431 -109.73 12.89 -12.06
N MET A 432 -109.27 13.60 -13.08
CA MET A 432 -110.16 14.34 -13.98
C MET A 432 -110.83 13.42 -15.01
N LEU A 433 -110.13 12.38 -15.49
CA LEU A 433 -110.71 11.33 -16.34
C LEU A 433 -111.83 10.58 -15.62
N GLU A 434 -111.62 10.20 -14.37
CA GLU A 434 -112.64 9.54 -13.53
C GLU A 434 -113.91 10.39 -13.36
N LYS A 435 -113.77 11.71 -13.23
CA LYS A 435 -114.93 12.63 -13.19
C LYS A 435 -115.67 12.70 -14.52
N ILE A 436 -114.97 12.59 -15.65
CA ILE A 436 -115.59 12.60 -16.98
C ILE A 436 -116.34 11.28 -17.21
N ASP A 437 -115.76 10.15 -16.81
CA ASP A 437 -116.43 8.84 -16.85
C ASP A 437 -117.78 8.84 -16.12
N ALA A 438 -117.81 9.41 -14.90
CA ALA A 438 -119.05 9.52 -14.12
C ALA A 438 -120.15 10.38 -14.81
N ILE A 439 -119.76 11.41 -15.58
CA ILE A 439 -120.70 12.28 -16.31
C ILE A 439 -121.20 11.62 -17.59
N ASP A 440 -120.32 10.91 -18.32
CA ASP A 440 -120.68 10.17 -19.52
C ASP A 440 -121.65 9.00 -19.18
N GLU A 441 -121.45 8.32 -18.04
CA GLU A 441 -122.34 7.26 -17.55
C GLU A 441 -123.77 7.76 -17.23
N GLU A 442 -123.91 8.96 -16.66
CA GLU A 442 -125.23 9.53 -16.33
C GLU A 442 -126.02 9.96 -17.58
N LEU A 443 -125.33 10.38 -18.64
CA LEU A 443 -125.94 10.71 -19.94
C LEU A 443 -126.31 9.46 -20.77
N LEU A 444 -125.56 8.36 -20.65
CA LEU A 444 -125.85 7.08 -21.30
C LEU A 444 -127.01 6.33 -20.62
N ARG A 445 -127.12 6.43 -19.28
CA ARG A 445 -128.13 5.74 -18.47
C ARG A 445 -129.58 6.14 -18.83
N LEU A 446 -129.82 7.38 -19.26
CA LEU A 446 -131.12 7.87 -19.75
C LEU A 446 -131.49 7.38 -21.16
N ALA A 447 -130.51 6.97 -21.97
CA ALA A 447 -130.71 6.54 -23.36
C ALA A 447 -130.72 5.01 -23.54
N GLU A 448 -130.11 4.27 -22.61
CA GLU A 448 -129.88 2.82 -22.73
C GLU A 448 -130.88 1.93 -21.98
N GLU A 449 -131.69 2.48 -21.07
CA GLU A 449 -132.69 1.73 -20.28
C GLU A 449 -133.81 1.09 -21.14
N LYS A 450 -133.94 1.52 -22.40
CA LYS A 450 -134.97 1.04 -23.34
C LYS A 450 -134.48 0.01 -24.37
N SER A 451 -133.17 -0.24 -24.47
CA SER A 451 -132.57 -0.94 -25.62
C SER A 451 -131.63 -2.10 -25.23
N LYS A 452 -131.06 -2.10 -24.02
CA LYS A 452 -130.04 -3.10 -23.63
C LYS A 452 -130.56 -4.37 -22.94
N GLU A 453 -131.83 -4.45 -22.53
CA GLU A 453 -132.38 -5.68 -21.92
C GLU A 453 -132.51 -6.83 -22.95
N GLU A 454 -132.73 -6.50 -24.23
CA GLU A 454 -132.97 -7.50 -25.28
C GLU A 454 -131.68 -8.04 -25.93
N ALA A 455 -130.58 -7.28 -25.91
CA ALA A 455 -129.32 -7.66 -26.56
C ALA A 455 -128.32 -8.36 -25.62
N ARG A 456 -128.44 -8.17 -24.28
CA ARG A 456 -127.48 -8.67 -23.29
C ARG A 456 -127.51 -10.20 -23.13
N LYS A 457 -128.67 -10.85 -23.24
CA LYS A 457 -128.78 -12.32 -23.05
C LYS A 457 -128.12 -13.17 -24.14
N ALA A 458 -127.88 -12.61 -25.33
CA ALA A 458 -127.35 -13.38 -26.47
C ALA A 458 -125.83 -13.24 -26.70
N ALA A 459 -125.20 -12.19 -26.16
CA ALA A 459 -123.80 -11.87 -26.44
C ALA A 459 -122.81 -12.29 -25.32
N GLU A 460 -123.26 -12.42 -24.07
CA GLU A 460 -122.39 -12.78 -22.93
C GLU A 460 -121.86 -14.23 -22.99
N GLU A 461 -122.55 -15.17 -23.64
CA GLU A 461 -122.18 -16.60 -23.62
C GLU A 461 -121.10 -16.99 -24.65
N LEU A 462 -120.98 -16.25 -25.76
CA LEU A 462 -120.02 -16.53 -26.84
C LEU A 462 -118.65 -15.87 -26.58
N ALA A 463 -118.63 -14.67 -26.00
CA ALA A 463 -117.40 -13.92 -25.74
C ALA A 463 -116.58 -14.48 -24.57
N ALA A 464 -117.25 -15.06 -23.55
CA ALA A 464 -116.58 -15.66 -22.39
C ALA A 464 -115.79 -16.94 -22.73
N ARG A 465 -116.16 -17.69 -23.78
CA ARG A 465 -115.46 -18.93 -24.18
C ARG A 465 -114.18 -18.68 -24.99
N MET A 466 -114.13 -17.61 -25.78
CA MET A 466 -112.98 -17.33 -26.67
C MET A 466 -111.83 -16.58 -25.97
N ALA A 467 -112.13 -15.76 -24.96
CA ALA A 467 -111.11 -15.02 -24.21
C ALA A 467 -110.33 -15.90 -23.21
N ALA A 468 -110.97 -16.92 -22.64
CA ALA A 468 -110.35 -17.81 -21.65
C ALA A 468 -109.32 -18.81 -22.24
N GLU A 469 -109.40 -19.10 -23.54
CA GLU A 469 -108.51 -20.06 -24.22
C GLU A 469 -107.26 -19.38 -24.82
N ALA A 470 -107.38 -18.12 -25.28
CA ALA A 470 -106.27 -17.34 -25.84
C ALA A 470 -105.27 -16.83 -24.78
N GLU A 471 -105.74 -16.52 -23.57
CA GLU A 471 -104.89 -16.06 -22.46
C GLU A 471 -104.10 -17.21 -21.80
N LYS A 472 -104.62 -18.44 -21.87
CA LYS A 472 -103.99 -19.65 -21.33
C LYS A 472 -102.78 -20.13 -22.14
N LEU A 473 -102.75 -19.86 -23.45
CA LEU A 473 -101.66 -20.23 -24.36
C LEU A 473 -100.50 -19.21 -24.33
N ARG A 474 -100.82 -17.91 -24.22
CA ARG A 474 -99.81 -16.83 -24.22
C ARG A 474 -98.93 -16.80 -22.95
N LEU A 475 -99.52 -17.14 -21.80
CA LEU A 475 -98.80 -17.21 -20.51
C LEU A 475 -97.89 -18.46 -20.40
N ALA A 476 -98.19 -19.55 -21.11
CA ALA A 476 -97.36 -20.76 -21.14
C ALA A 476 -96.10 -20.62 -22.03
N GLU A 477 -96.20 -19.88 -23.14
CA GLU A 477 -95.06 -19.64 -24.05
C GLU A 477 -94.06 -18.60 -23.51
N GLU A 478 -94.52 -17.58 -22.78
CA GLU A 478 -93.64 -16.55 -22.20
C GLU A 478 -92.83 -17.08 -21.00
N GLN A 479 -93.38 -18.02 -20.24
CA GLN A 479 -92.73 -18.64 -19.08
C GLN A 479 -91.66 -19.66 -19.51
N THR A 480 -91.93 -20.45 -20.56
CA THR A 480 -90.97 -21.41 -21.15
C THR A 480 -89.77 -20.71 -21.81
N ARG A 481 -89.98 -19.52 -22.42
CA ARG A 481 -88.90 -18.72 -23.03
C ARG A 481 -87.96 -18.11 -21.99
N ARG A 482 -88.50 -17.61 -20.87
CA ARG A 482 -87.68 -17.05 -19.77
C ARG A 482 -86.85 -18.13 -19.07
N GLU A 483 -87.39 -19.32 -18.88
CA GLU A 483 -86.65 -20.47 -18.31
C GLU A 483 -85.52 -20.95 -19.23
N GLN A 484 -85.73 -20.98 -20.55
CA GLN A 484 -84.70 -21.35 -21.54
C GLN A 484 -83.59 -20.28 -21.70
N GLU A 485 -83.94 -18.98 -21.65
CA GLU A 485 -82.96 -17.89 -21.72
C GLU A 485 -82.12 -17.79 -20.43
N GLU A 486 -82.71 -18.04 -19.26
CA GLU A 486 -82.00 -18.09 -17.98
C GLU A 486 -81.10 -19.33 -17.87
N GLN A 487 -81.56 -20.49 -18.37
CA GLN A 487 -80.76 -21.71 -18.44
C GLN A 487 -79.61 -21.61 -19.46
N ALA A 488 -79.81 -20.94 -20.60
CA ALA A 488 -78.75 -20.65 -21.56
C ALA A 488 -77.72 -19.65 -21.01
N ARG A 489 -78.15 -18.65 -20.24
CA ARG A 489 -77.24 -17.70 -19.56
C ARG A 489 -76.40 -18.38 -18.48
N LEU A 490 -77.00 -19.26 -17.67
CA LEU A 490 -76.28 -20.04 -16.65
C LEU A 490 -75.27 -21.02 -17.28
N LEU A 491 -75.63 -21.66 -18.40
CA LEU A 491 -74.72 -22.52 -19.17
C LEU A 491 -73.58 -21.73 -19.81
N ALA A 492 -73.83 -20.53 -20.32
CA ALA A 492 -72.80 -19.65 -20.88
C ALA A 492 -71.85 -19.10 -19.79
N GLU A 493 -72.37 -18.76 -18.61
CA GLU A 493 -71.56 -18.33 -17.47
C GLU A 493 -70.70 -19.48 -16.92
N GLN A 494 -71.25 -20.69 -16.87
CA GLN A 494 -70.51 -21.89 -16.48
C GLN A 494 -69.43 -22.25 -17.50
N ALA A 495 -69.71 -22.16 -18.81
CA ALA A 495 -68.71 -22.39 -19.86
C ALA A 495 -67.57 -21.36 -19.83
N LEU A 496 -67.86 -20.09 -19.51
CA LEU A 496 -66.82 -19.06 -19.36
C LEU A 496 -65.94 -19.32 -18.13
N ARG A 497 -66.52 -19.75 -17.01
CA ARG A 497 -65.75 -20.18 -15.81
C ARG A 497 -64.88 -21.40 -16.11
N ASP A 498 -65.38 -22.35 -16.89
CA ASP A 498 -64.62 -23.53 -17.33
C ASP A 498 -63.43 -23.13 -18.21
N GLN A 499 -63.65 -22.21 -19.17
CA GLN A 499 -62.59 -21.69 -20.03
C GLN A 499 -61.52 -20.91 -19.24
N GLN A 500 -61.93 -20.08 -18.29
CA GLN A 500 -61.02 -19.34 -17.41
C GLN A 500 -60.23 -20.26 -16.50
N TYR A 501 -60.87 -21.30 -15.96
CA TYR A 501 -60.21 -22.34 -15.17
C TYR A 501 -59.14 -23.08 -16.00
N GLU A 502 -59.48 -23.57 -17.19
CA GLU A 502 -58.53 -24.28 -18.07
C GLU A 502 -57.35 -23.40 -18.53
N SER A 503 -57.59 -22.12 -18.80
CA SER A 503 -56.52 -21.17 -19.12
C SER A 503 -55.57 -20.98 -17.94
N THR A 504 -56.13 -20.83 -16.73
CA THR A 504 -55.35 -20.61 -15.51
C THR A 504 -54.53 -21.84 -15.14
N ILE A 505 -55.08 -23.04 -15.33
CA ILE A 505 -54.35 -24.31 -15.16
C ILE A 505 -53.19 -24.43 -16.14
N ARG A 506 -53.40 -24.12 -17.43
CA ARG A 506 -52.32 -24.14 -18.43
C ARG A 506 -51.17 -23.19 -18.10
N ASP A 507 -51.49 -21.99 -17.63
CA ASP A 507 -50.47 -21.05 -17.16
C ASP A 507 -49.73 -21.57 -15.92
N ALA A 508 -50.45 -22.17 -14.97
CA ALA A 508 -49.85 -22.75 -13.77
C ALA A 508 -48.90 -23.91 -14.08
N ASP A 509 -49.29 -24.82 -14.99
CA ASP A 509 -48.46 -25.94 -15.44
C ASP A 509 -47.24 -25.47 -16.23
N ARG A 510 -47.39 -24.44 -17.07
CA ARG A 510 -46.27 -23.82 -17.77
C ARG A 510 -45.25 -23.24 -16.79
N LEU A 511 -45.70 -22.44 -15.83
CA LEU A 511 -44.82 -21.85 -14.80
C LEU A 511 -44.12 -22.93 -13.96
N ALA A 512 -44.82 -24.02 -13.63
CA ALA A 512 -44.21 -25.15 -12.92
C ALA A 512 -43.11 -25.81 -13.75
N THR A 513 -43.31 -25.93 -15.07
CA THR A 513 -42.32 -26.48 -16.01
C THR A 513 -41.12 -25.54 -16.19
N GLU A 514 -41.35 -24.23 -16.15
CA GLU A 514 -40.32 -23.19 -16.17
C GLU A 514 -39.58 -23.03 -14.81
N ASN A 515 -39.88 -23.89 -13.82
CA ASN A 515 -39.32 -23.87 -12.46
C ASN A 515 -39.63 -22.57 -11.66
N LEU A 516 -40.65 -21.83 -12.08
CA LEU A 516 -41.23 -20.68 -11.36
C LEU A 516 -42.28 -21.18 -10.37
N LEU A 517 -41.80 -21.94 -9.38
CA LEU A 517 -42.63 -22.79 -8.52
C LEU A 517 -43.58 -21.99 -7.61
N VAL A 518 -43.20 -20.80 -7.16
CA VAL A 518 -44.03 -19.95 -6.28
C VAL A 518 -45.16 -19.32 -7.08
N GLU A 519 -44.85 -18.84 -8.29
CA GLU A 519 -45.79 -18.27 -9.25
C GLU A 519 -46.77 -19.34 -9.73
N ALA A 520 -46.30 -20.57 -9.97
CA ALA A 520 -47.12 -21.71 -10.31
C ALA A 520 -48.14 -22.05 -9.20
N VAL A 521 -47.71 -22.07 -7.93
CA VAL A 521 -48.63 -22.25 -6.77
C VAL A 521 -49.65 -21.11 -6.70
N GLY A 522 -49.24 -19.87 -6.99
CA GLY A 522 -50.14 -18.72 -7.10
C GLY A 522 -51.22 -18.93 -8.15
N LYS A 523 -50.86 -19.41 -9.34
CA LYS A 523 -51.82 -19.69 -10.42
C LYS A 523 -52.70 -20.90 -10.14
N PHE A 524 -52.19 -21.97 -9.53
CA PHE A 524 -53.05 -23.09 -9.09
C PHE A 524 -54.03 -22.66 -7.98
N ARG A 525 -53.64 -21.75 -7.08
CA ARG A 525 -54.56 -21.15 -6.11
C ARG A 525 -55.63 -20.31 -6.77
N ALA A 526 -55.27 -19.49 -7.76
CA ALA A 526 -56.24 -18.73 -8.56
C ALA A 526 -57.21 -19.66 -9.31
N ALA A 527 -56.73 -20.81 -9.82
CA ALA A 527 -57.62 -21.82 -10.41
C ALA A 527 -58.59 -22.41 -9.38
N LEU A 528 -58.17 -22.59 -8.13
CA LEU A 528 -59.04 -23.01 -7.03
C LEU A 528 -60.02 -21.92 -6.56
N GLU A 529 -59.72 -20.63 -6.74
CA GLU A 529 -60.71 -19.56 -6.52
C GLU A 529 -61.85 -19.62 -7.56
N ILE A 530 -61.55 -20.06 -8.79
CA ILE A 530 -62.53 -20.28 -9.85
C ILE A 530 -63.33 -21.58 -9.62
N LYS A 531 -62.64 -22.68 -9.27
CA LYS A 531 -63.24 -23.98 -8.94
C LYS A 531 -62.62 -24.61 -7.67
N PRO A 532 -63.20 -24.36 -6.48
CA PRO A 532 -62.59 -24.72 -5.19
C PRO A 532 -62.45 -26.21 -4.87
N ARG A 533 -63.08 -27.10 -5.65
CA ARG A 533 -63.16 -28.54 -5.36
C ARG A 533 -62.33 -29.40 -6.32
N GLU A 534 -61.54 -28.79 -7.19
CA GLU A 534 -60.77 -29.52 -8.21
C GLU A 534 -59.52 -30.16 -7.62
N SER A 535 -59.38 -31.48 -7.79
CA SER A 535 -58.29 -32.24 -7.19
C SER A 535 -56.93 -31.98 -7.84
N TYR A 536 -56.91 -31.62 -9.12
CA TYR A 536 -55.67 -31.43 -9.89
C TYR A 536 -54.80 -30.27 -9.35
N PRO A 537 -55.28 -29.01 -9.27
CA PRO A 537 -54.49 -27.92 -8.69
C PRO A 537 -54.11 -28.17 -7.22
N ILE A 538 -54.94 -28.87 -6.43
CA ILE A 538 -54.60 -29.25 -5.05
C ILE A 538 -53.38 -30.17 -5.01
N GLN A 539 -53.39 -31.24 -5.82
CA GLN A 539 -52.27 -32.20 -5.88
C GLN A 539 -50.99 -31.55 -6.39
N ARG A 540 -51.09 -30.70 -7.43
CA ARG A 540 -49.92 -29.98 -7.98
C ARG A 540 -49.33 -28.99 -6.98
N ILE A 541 -50.14 -28.29 -6.18
CA ILE A 541 -49.64 -27.42 -5.10
C ILE A 541 -48.84 -28.23 -4.07
N GLU A 542 -49.33 -29.39 -3.64
CA GLU A 542 -48.62 -30.24 -2.67
C GLU A 542 -47.32 -30.82 -3.24
N GLU A 543 -47.32 -31.24 -4.50
CA GLU A 543 -46.11 -31.71 -5.18
C GLU A 543 -45.05 -30.60 -5.28
N ILE A 544 -45.46 -29.39 -5.70
CA ILE A 544 -44.58 -28.23 -5.81
C ILE A 544 -44.05 -27.82 -4.43
N ARG A 545 -44.88 -27.86 -3.37
CA ARG A 545 -44.41 -27.66 -1.99
C ARG A 545 -43.32 -28.66 -1.60
N GLY A 546 -43.48 -29.93 -1.98
CA GLY A 546 -42.47 -30.96 -1.75
C GLY A 546 -41.18 -30.74 -2.54
N ILE A 547 -41.24 -30.11 -3.72
CA ILE A 547 -40.05 -29.72 -4.50
C ILE A 547 -39.36 -28.51 -3.86
N ILE A 548 -40.10 -27.46 -3.49
CA ILE A 548 -39.58 -26.27 -2.82
C ILE A 548 -38.93 -26.64 -1.47
N ALA A 549 -39.57 -27.52 -0.70
CA ALA A 549 -39.02 -28.01 0.57
C ALA A 549 -37.67 -28.72 0.37
N ARG A 550 -37.56 -29.61 -0.62
CA ARG A 550 -36.31 -30.30 -0.96
C ARG A 550 -35.23 -29.33 -1.47
N GLN A 551 -35.58 -28.37 -2.32
CA GLN A 551 -34.63 -27.34 -2.78
C GLN A 551 -34.10 -26.49 -1.60
N ASN A 552 -34.98 -26.11 -0.68
CA ASN A 552 -34.60 -25.36 0.51
C ASN A 552 -33.73 -26.19 1.48
N GLU A 553 -34.01 -27.49 1.65
CA GLU A 553 -33.17 -28.39 2.45
C GLU A 553 -31.78 -28.57 1.83
N THR A 554 -31.68 -28.78 0.51
CA THR A 554 -30.40 -28.86 -0.21
C THR A 554 -29.61 -27.57 -0.08
N ARG A 555 -30.26 -26.41 -0.22
CA ARG A 555 -29.62 -25.10 -0.04
C ARG A 555 -29.14 -24.88 1.39
N LYS A 556 -29.93 -25.29 2.38
CA LYS A 556 -29.54 -25.21 3.79
C LYS A 556 -28.35 -26.13 4.11
N ALA A 557 -28.30 -27.32 3.52
CA ALA A 557 -27.17 -28.24 3.66
C ALA A 557 -25.90 -27.68 3.00
N PHE A 558 -26.02 -27.07 1.83
CA PHE A 558 -24.94 -26.31 1.18
C PHE A 558 -24.40 -25.19 2.08
N GLU A 559 -25.28 -24.31 2.57
CA GLU A 559 -24.89 -23.17 3.43
C GLU A 559 -24.22 -23.64 4.73
N ALA A 560 -24.69 -24.75 5.33
CA ALA A 560 -24.06 -25.35 6.51
C ALA A 560 -22.67 -25.93 6.21
N ALA A 561 -22.49 -26.57 5.06
CA ALA A 561 -21.21 -27.12 4.63
C ALA A 561 -20.18 -26.01 4.32
N VAL A 562 -20.62 -24.91 3.69
CA VAL A 562 -19.80 -23.71 3.49
C VAL A 562 -19.38 -23.10 4.81
N ALA A 563 -20.32 -22.88 5.74
CA ALA A 563 -20.03 -22.31 7.05
C ALA A 563 -19.03 -23.16 7.87
N LEU A 564 -19.15 -24.49 7.78
CA LEU A 564 -18.19 -25.41 8.39
C LEU A 564 -16.81 -25.32 7.72
N GLY A 565 -16.78 -25.23 6.38
CA GLY A 565 -15.55 -25.01 5.60
C GLY A 565 -14.82 -23.74 6.02
N ASP A 566 -15.54 -22.62 6.13
CA ASP A 566 -15.00 -21.32 6.56
C ASP A 566 -14.47 -21.38 7.99
N GLN A 567 -15.21 -22.04 8.89
CA GLN A 567 -14.81 -22.21 10.28
C GLN A 567 -13.49 -23.00 10.40
N GLU A 568 -13.38 -24.13 9.70
CA GLU A 568 -12.17 -24.95 9.72
C GLU A 568 -11.00 -24.27 9.00
N PHE A 569 -11.28 -23.54 7.92
CA PHE A 569 -10.28 -22.73 7.21
C PHE A 569 -9.70 -21.64 8.13
N LYS A 570 -10.54 -20.94 8.91
CA LYS A 570 -10.10 -19.94 9.90
C LYS A 570 -9.23 -20.53 11.00
N LYS A 571 -9.47 -21.79 11.38
CA LYS A 571 -8.63 -22.55 12.33
C LYS A 571 -7.34 -23.07 11.70
N GLN A 572 -7.12 -22.84 10.40
CA GLN A 572 -6.02 -23.41 9.61
C GLN A 572 -6.06 -24.95 9.51
N ASN A 573 -7.24 -25.54 9.74
CA ASN A 573 -7.47 -26.98 9.55
C ASN A 573 -7.82 -27.26 8.09
N TYR A 574 -6.82 -27.17 7.21
CA TYR A 574 -7.01 -27.22 5.76
C TYR A 574 -7.65 -28.52 5.23
N GLY A 575 -7.29 -29.68 5.81
CA GLY A 575 -7.90 -30.96 5.45
C GLY A 575 -9.41 -31.03 5.72
N PRO A 576 -9.87 -30.76 6.96
CA PRO A 576 -11.29 -30.64 7.29
C PRO A 576 -12.02 -29.55 6.49
N ALA A 577 -11.40 -28.39 6.29
CA ALA A 577 -11.98 -27.29 5.51
C ALA A 577 -12.25 -27.71 4.05
N ARG A 578 -11.27 -28.34 3.40
CA ARG A 578 -11.41 -28.86 2.03
C ARG A 578 -12.54 -29.87 1.92
N LYS A 579 -12.69 -30.77 2.90
CA LYS A 579 -13.81 -31.74 2.92
C LYS A 579 -15.16 -31.06 3.04
N ALA A 580 -15.28 -30.05 3.89
CA ALA A 580 -16.53 -29.31 4.07
C ALA A 580 -16.90 -28.48 2.82
N PHE A 581 -15.93 -27.83 2.16
CA PHE A 581 -16.18 -27.18 0.87
C PHE A 581 -16.50 -28.17 -0.27
N GLN A 582 -15.89 -29.34 -0.28
CA GLN A 582 -16.24 -30.40 -1.23
C GLN A 582 -17.66 -30.92 -0.99
N GLU A 583 -18.07 -31.03 0.28
CA GLU A 583 -19.43 -31.40 0.65
C GLU A 583 -20.45 -30.33 0.23
N ALA A 584 -20.09 -29.05 0.30
CA ALA A 584 -20.90 -27.98 -0.28
C ALA A 584 -21.11 -28.20 -1.79
N LEU A 585 -20.04 -28.47 -2.55
CA LEU A 585 -20.14 -28.75 -3.98
C LEU A 585 -20.93 -30.03 -4.32
N ASN A 586 -21.00 -30.99 -3.41
CA ASN A 586 -21.85 -32.19 -3.56
C ASN A 586 -23.35 -31.84 -3.48
N HIS A 587 -23.72 -30.83 -2.68
CA HIS A 587 -25.09 -30.34 -2.57
C HIS A 587 -25.47 -29.37 -3.69
N LEU A 588 -24.54 -28.51 -4.12
CA LEU A 588 -24.74 -27.57 -5.22
C LEU A 588 -23.48 -27.49 -6.11
N PRO A 589 -23.40 -28.30 -7.17
CA PRO A 589 -22.24 -28.33 -8.06
C PRO A 589 -22.11 -27.05 -8.90
N GLY A 590 -20.88 -26.58 -9.12
CA GLY A 590 -20.56 -25.43 -9.97
C GLY A 590 -20.57 -24.07 -9.27
N GLU A 591 -20.65 -24.05 -7.94
CA GLU A 591 -20.53 -22.83 -7.14
C GLU A 591 -19.07 -22.38 -7.04
N THR A 592 -18.80 -21.11 -7.38
CA THR A 592 -17.43 -20.59 -7.50
C THR A 592 -16.71 -20.47 -6.16
N TYR A 593 -17.44 -20.10 -5.10
CA TYR A 593 -16.83 -19.82 -3.80
C TYR A 593 -16.16 -21.05 -3.16
N PRO A 594 -16.82 -22.22 -3.00
CA PRO A 594 -16.16 -23.42 -2.49
C PRO A 594 -15.01 -23.90 -3.39
N GLU A 595 -15.11 -23.74 -4.73
CA GLU A 595 -14.05 -24.09 -5.68
C GLU A 595 -12.79 -23.23 -5.47
N GLU A 596 -12.96 -21.92 -5.35
CA GLU A 596 -11.87 -20.97 -5.06
C GLU A 596 -11.21 -21.27 -3.71
N MET A 597 -12.01 -21.61 -2.69
CA MET A 597 -11.49 -21.95 -1.36
C MET A 597 -10.70 -23.27 -1.36
N ILE A 598 -11.14 -24.30 -2.10
CA ILE A 598 -10.38 -25.54 -2.28
C ILE A 598 -9.06 -25.29 -3.01
N SER A 599 -9.07 -24.44 -4.05
CA SER A 599 -7.87 -24.03 -4.79
C SER A 599 -6.89 -23.30 -3.86
N ARG A 600 -7.37 -22.34 -3.07
CA ARG A 600 -6.57 -21.60 -2.09
C ARG A 600 -5.97 -22.51 -1.02
N ILE A 601 -6.76 -23.45 -0.49
CA ILE A 601 -6.28 -24.46 0.46
C ILE A 601 -5.12 -25.26 -0.14
N THR A 602 -5.24 -25.65 -1.41
CA THR A 602 -4.21 -26.41 -2.12
C THR A 602 -2.89 -25.63 -2.22
N SER A 603 -2.95 -24.32 -2.52
CA SER A 603 -1.77 -23.46 -2.53
C SER A 603 -1.13 -23.33 -1.14
N LEU A 604 -1.94 -23.14 -0.09
CA LEU A 604 -1.44 -23.01 1.28
C LEU A 604 -0.80 -24.30 1.82
N GLU A 605 -1.37 -25.47 1.51
CA GLU A 605 -0.76 -26.77 1.85
C GLU A 605 0.60 -26.95 1.14
N ALA A 606 0.72 -26.51 -0.12
CA ALA A 606 1.99 -26.56 -0.86
C ALA A 606 3.05 -25.62 -0.27
N GLU A 607 2.67 -24.42 0.16
CA GLU A 607 3.55 -23.47 0.84
C GLU A 607 4.04 -24.00 2.18
N GLN A 608 3.16 -24.63 2.99
CA GLN A 608 3.55 -25.25 4.25
C GLN A 608 4.57 -26.39 4.05
N MET A 609 4.33 -27.27 3.08
CA MET A 609 5.27 -28.35 2.76
C MET A 609 6.62 -27.81 2.26
N ALA A 610 6.61 -26.73 1.46
CA ALA A 610 7.85 -26.09 1.01
C ALA A 610 8.65 -25.47 2.16
N ALA A 611 7.97 -24.81 3.10
CA ALA A 611 8.60 -24.23 4.29
C ALA A 611 9.18 -25.31 5.22
N GLU A 612 8.48 -26.43 5.41
CA GLU A 612 8.99 -27.58 6.19
C GLU A 612 10.19 -28.26 5.50
N ALA A 613 10.14 -28.42 4.17
CA ALA A 613 11.25 -28.96 3.39
C ALA A 613 12.49 -28.04 3.46
N GLU A 614 12.31 -26.73 3.42
CA GLU A 614 13.39 -25.76 3.57
C GLU A 614 13.98 -25.79 4.99
N LYS A 615 13.13 -25.88 6.02
CA LYS A 615 13.58 -26.06 7.41
C LYS A 615 14.38 -27.36 7.59
N ALA A 616 13.95 -28.46 6.96
CA ALA A 616 14.67 -29.73 6.97
C ALA A 616 16.00 -29.63 6.22
N ARG A 617 16.05 -28.92 5.08
CA ARG A 617 17.28 -28.67 4.33
C ARG A 617 18.29 -27.89 5.16
N LEU A 618 17.86 -26.82 5.82
CA LEU A 618 18.72 -26.00 6.68
C LEU A 618 19.24 -26.78 7.89
N ALA A 619 18.41 -27.66 8.48
CA ALA A 619 18.84 -28.55 9.56
C ALA A 619 19.89 -29.57 9.09
N ALA A 620 19.71 -30.16 7.90
CA ALA A 620 20.67 -31.09 7.31
C ALA A 620 22.00 -30.40 6.94
N GLU A 621 21.94 -29.18 6.40
CA GLU A 621 23.11 -28.37 6.08
C GLU A 621 23.92 -28.02 7.34
N LYS A 622 23.23 -27.64 8.42
CA LYS A 622 23.87 -27.39 9.72
C LYS A 622 24.55 -28.64 10.26
N ALA A 623 23.89 -29.80 10.22
CA ALA A 623 24.47 -31.07 10.67
C ALA A 623 25.70 -31.48 9.85
N ALA A 624 25.65 -31.32 8.52
CA ALA A 624 26.79 -31.60 7.65
C ALA A 624 27.98 -30.68 7.93
N ARG A 625 27.73 -29.40 8.23
CA ARG A 625 28.77 -28.43 8.59
C ARG A 625 29.43 -28.77 9.94
N GLU A 626 28.65 -29.19 10.93
CA GLU A 626 29.16 -29.62 12.24
C GLU A 626 30.00 -30.90 12.10
N GLU A 627 29.57 -31.86 11.29
CA GLU A 627 30.34 -33.08 11.01
C GLU A 627 31.64 -32.78 10.23
N ALA A 628 31.60 -31.91 9.23
CA ALA A 628 32.79 -31.48 8.50
C ALA A 628 33.80 -30.76 9.42
N ALA A 629 33.32 -29.92 10.36
CA ALA A 629 34.18 -29.28 11.35
C ALA A 629 34.81 -30.28 12.32
N ARG A 630 34.08 -31.33 12.74
CA ARG A 630 34.61 -32.41 13.57
C ARG A 630 35.73 -33.17 12.85
N LEU A 631 35.50 -33.56 11.59
CA LEU A 631 36.49 -34.26 10.77
C LEU A 631 37.74 -33.41 10.51
N ALA A 632 37.58 -32.10 10.28
CA ALA A 632 38.70 -31.19 10.11
C ALA A 632 39.54 -31.05 11.40
N ALA A 633 38.89 -30.98 12.57
CA ALA A 633 39.58 -30.93 13.86
C ALA A 633 40.34 -32.24 14.15
N GLU A 634 39.79 -33.39 13.76
CA GLU A 634 40.43 -34.69 13.92
C GLU A 634 41.63 -34.86 12.98
N ALA A 635 41.51 -34.44 11.72
CA ALA A 635 42.61 -34.40 10.76
C ALA A 635 43.75 -33.48 11.22
N GLU A 636 43.41 -32.31 11.78
CA GLU A 636 44.40 -31.38 12.33
C GLU A 636 45.14 -31.97 13.55
N LYS A 637 44.42 -32.69 14.42
CA LYS A 637 45.02 -33.40 15.55
C LYS A 637 45.98 -34.50 15.10
N GLN A 638 45.63 -35.24 14.04
CA GLN A 638 46.52 -36.25 13.44
C GLN A 638 47.76 -35.61 12.83
N ARG A 639 47.61 -34.52 12.08
CA ARG A 639 48.73 -33.77 11.50
C ARG A 639 49.71 -33.29 12.58
N ILE A 640 49.20 -32.77 13.69
CA ILE A 640 50.04 -32.34 14.83
C ILE A 640 50.76 -33.54 15.46
N ALA A 641 50.11 -34.69 15.60
CA ALA A 641 50.74 -35.90 16.14
C ALA A 641 51.83 -36.46 15.21
N GLU A 642 51.61 -36.45 13.89
CA GLU A 642 52.61 -36.84 12.90
C GLU A 642 53.80 -35.88 12.87
N GLU A 643 53.55 -34.57 12.94
CA GLU A 643 54.59 -33.54 13.06
C GLU A 643 55.45 -33.76 14.32
N GLN A 644 54.82 -34.04 15.47
CA GLN A 644 55.52 -34.33 16.72
C GLN A 644 56.33 -35.63 16.65
N ALA A 645 55.78 -36.69 16.04
CA ALA A 645 56.48 -37.94 15.84
C ALA A 645 57.70 -37.78 14.92
N ARG A 646 57.58 -36.96 13.86
CA ARG A 646 58.68 -36.64 12.95
C ARG A 646 59.80 -35.89 13.67
N VAL A 647 59.46 -34.87 14.46
CA VAL A 647 60.44 -34.08 15.23
C VAL A 647 61.17 -34.96 16.25
N GLU A 648 60.46 -35.85 16.95
CA GLU A 648 61.10 -36.75 17.92
C GLU A 648 61.98 -37.81 17.21
N ALA A 649 61.57 -38.32 16.06
CA ALA A 649 62.39 -39.23 15.26
C ALA A 649 63.69 -38.56 14.77
N GLU A 650 63.61 -37.30 14.33
CA GLU A 650 64.78 -36.52 13.91
C GLU A 650 65.73 -36.24 15.09
N ARG A 651 65.19 -35.94 16.27
CA ARG A 651 65.96 -35.78 17.50
C ARG A 651 66.68 -37.07 17.91
N LEU A 652 65.99 -38.21 17.85
CA LEU A 652 66.58 -39.52 18.16
C LEU A 652 67.69 -39.88 17.16
N ALA A 653 67.48 -39.65 15.86
CA ALA A 653 68.50 -39.88 14.83
C ALA A 653 69.74 -39.01 15.06
N ARG A 654 69.57 -37.75 15.49
CA ARG A 654 70.68 -36.85 15.82
C ARG A 654 71.46 -37.33 17.05
N LEU A 655 70.77 -37.75 18.10
CA LEU A 655 71.41 -38.31 19.31
C LEU A 655 72.19 -39.60 18.98
N GLU A 656 71.65 -40.43 18.10
CA GLU A 656 72.34 -41.64 17.65
C GLU A 656 73.59 -41.32 16.82
N ALA A 657 73.51 -40.34 15.92
CA ALA A 657 74.66 -39.85 15.17
C ALA A 657 75.75 -39.25 16.09
N GLU A 658 75.37 -38.48 17.12
CA GLU A 658 76.30 -37.96 18.12
C GLU A 658 76.97 -39.07 18.94
N ARG A 659 76.20 -40.11 19.31
CA ARG A 659 76.76 -41.29 20.00
C ARG A 659 77.78 -42.02 19.13
N GLN A 660 77.45 -42.25 17.86
CA GLN A 660 78.35 -42.90 16.91
C GLN A 660 79.62 -42.06 16.67
N ALA A 661 79.50 -40.74 16.58
CA ALA A 661 80.65 -39.84 16.47
C ALA A 661 81.55 -39.91 17.73
N ALA A 662 80.96 -39.93 18.92
CA ALA A 662 81.70 -40.06 20.18
C ALA A 662 82.40 -41.43 20.31
N GLU A 663 81.77 -42.52 19.87
CA GLU A 663 82.39 -43.84 19.82
C GLU A 663 83.55 -43.89 18.82
N ALA A 664 83.39 -43.29 17.64
CA ALA A 664 84.46 -43.18 16.64
C ALA A 664 85.64 -42.34 17.17
N GLU A 665 85.38 -41.25 17.87
CA GLU A 665 86.42 -40.43 18.49
C GLU A 665 87.14 -41.17 19.62
N LYS A 666 86.41 -41.89 20.46
CA LYS A 666 86.99 -42.76 21.51
C LYS A 666 87.88 -43.85 20.91
N ALA A 667 87.45 -44.47 19.80
CA ALA A 667 88.24 -45.46 19.08
C ALA A 667 89.52 -44.83 18.47
N ARG A 668 89.41 -43.63 17.90
CA ARG A 668 90.58 -42.88 17.38
C ARG A 668 91.60 -42.58 18.48
N LEU A 669 91.14 -42.09 19.62
CA LEU A 669 91.99 -41.78 20.78
C LEU A 669 92.67 -43.03 21.36
N ALA A 670 91.95 -44.16 21.40
CA ALA A 670 92.53 -45.44 21.80
C ALA A 670 93.61 -45.92 20.82
N ALA A 671 93.39 -45.77 19.51
CA ALA A 671 94.37 -46.10 18.48
C ALA A 671 95.61 -45.18 18.55
N GLU A 672 95.42 -43.87 18.79
CA GLU A 672 96.53 -42.93 18.97
C GLU A 672 97.37 -43.28 20.22
N LYS A 673 96.71 -43.65 21.32
CA LYS A 673 97.39 -44.09 22.54
C LYS A 673 98.20 -45.37 22.31
N ALA A 674 97.61 -46.36 21.64
CA ALA A 674 98.31 -47.60 21.29
C ALA A 674 99.52 -47.34 20.39
N ALA A 675 99.40 -46.45 19.39
CA ALA A 675 100.50 -46.06 18.53
C ALA A 675 101.62 -45.34 19.29
N ARG A 676 101.29 -44.48 20.27
CA ARG A 676 102.29 -43.84 21.15
C ARG A 676 103.00 -44.84 22.05
N GLU A 677 102.28 -45.79 22.64
CA GLU A 677 102.86 -46.84 23.49
C GLU A 677 103.79 -47.74 22.68
N GLU A 678 103.40 -48.09 21.45
CA GLU A 678 104.25 -48.85 20.53
C GLU A 678 105.50 -48.05 20.11
N ALA A 679 105.35 -46.77 19.77
CA ALA A 679 106.49 -45.89 19.47
C ALA A 679 107.46 -45.75 20.66
N ALA A 680 106.93 -45.64 21.89
CA ALA A 680 107.74 -45.60 23.11
C ALA A 680 108.47 -46.92 23.36
N ARG A 681 107.83 -48.06 23.09
CA ARG A 681 108.46 -49.39 23.19
C ARG A 681 109.62 -49.52 22.20
N LEU A 682 109.41 -49.12 20.95
CA LEU A 682 110.44 -49.13 19.91
C LEU A 682 111.61 -48.20 20.26
N ALA A 683 111.34 -47.02 20.82
CA ALA A 683 112.37 -46.09 21.28
C ALA A 683 113.20 -46.68 22.45
N ALA A 684 112.55 -47.32 23.41
CA ALA A 684 113.23 -47.98 24.53
C ALA A 684 114.09 -49.17 24.07
N GLU A 685 113.63 -49.92 23.07
CA GLU A 685 114.37 -51.03 22.47
C GLU A 685 115.60 -50.53 21.70
N ALA A 686 115.47 -49.44 20.93
CA ALA A 686 116.58 -48.78 20.26
C ALA A 686 117.63 -48.23 21.25
N GLU A 687 117.19 -47.65 22.37
CA GLU A 687 118.10 -47.16 23.42
C GLU A 687 118.83 -48.31 24.12
N LYS A 688 118.16 -49.44 24.35
CA LYS A 688 118.78 -50.65 24.90
C LYS A 688 119.84 -51.23 23.96
N GLN A 689 119.59 -51.21 22.65
CA GLN A 689 120.58 -51.58 21.64
C GLN A 689 121.78 -50.63 21.63
N ARG A 690 121.56 -49.31 21.68
CA ARG A 690 122.63 -48.31 21.76
C ARG A 690 123.52 -48.52 23.00
N ILE A 691 122.92 -48.82 24.15
CA ILE A 691 123.66 -49.11 25.39
C ILE A 691 124.48 -50.40 25.24
N ALA A 692 123.93 -51.45 24.61
CA ALA A 692 124.65 -52.70 24.36
C ALA A 692 125.83 -52.51 23.40
N GLU A 693 125.65 -51.71 22.34
CA GLU A 693 126.73 -51.34 21.41
C GLU A 693 127.83 -50.53 22.09
N GLU A 694 127.46 -49.59 22.98
CA GLU A 694 128.41 -48.80 23.75
C GLU A 694 129.18 -49.65 24.77
N GLN A 695 128.51 -50.58 25.43
CA GLN A 695 129.18 -51.56 26.31
C GLN A 695 130.14 -52.47 25.52
N ALA A 696 129.74 -52.95 24.35
CA ALA A 696 130.61 -53.74 23.47
C ALA A 696 131.82 -52.92 22.99
N ARG A 697 131.65 -51.64 22.68
CA ARG A 697 132.75 -50.73 22.31
C ARG A 697 133.74 -50.53 23.45
N VAL A 698 133.25 -50.26 24.67
CA VAL A 698 134.10 -50.10 25.87
C VAL A 698 134.85 -51.38 26.21
N GLU A 699 134.21 -52.54 26.05
CA GLU A 699 134.86 -53.84 26.28
C GLU A 699 135.92 -54.17 25.22
N ALA A 700 135.67 -53.84 23.95
CA ALA A 700 136.67 -53.94 22.88
C ALA A 700 137.88 -53.03 23.15
N GLU A 701 137.65 -51.80 23.64
CA GLU A 701 138.72 -50.85 23.97
C GLU A 701 139.56 -51.33 25.18
N ARG A 702 138.92 -51.93 26.19
CA ARG A 702 139.59 -52.58 27.32
C ARG A 702 140.45 -53.77 26.88
N LEU A 703 139.95 -54.61 25.98
CA LEU A 703 140.69 -55.76 25.43
C LEU A 703 141.91 -55.29 24.61
N ALA A 704 141.75 -54.27 23.77
CA ALA A 704 142.85 -53.68 23.01
C ALA A 704 143.95 -53.11 23.92
N ARG A 705 143.58 -52.49 25.05
CA ARG A 705 144.54 -51.97 26.03
C ARG A 705 145.31 -53.08 26.75
N LEU A 706 144.64 -54.17 27.12
CA LEU A 706 145.27 -55.36 27.71
C LEU A 706 146.24 -56.04 26.74
N GLU A 707 145.89 -56.07 25.45
CA GLU A 707 146.75 -56.63 24.41
C GLU A 707 147.99 -55.75 24.16
N ALA A 708 147.84 -54.42 24.20
CA ALA A 708 148.96 -53.48 24.14
C ALA A 708 149.91 -53.62 25.35
N GLU A 709 149.38 -53.81 26.57
CA GLU A 709 150.18 -54.06 27.77
C GLU A 709 150.92 -55.41 27.70
N ARG A 710 150.28 -56.45 27.15
CA ARG A 710 150.92 -57.75 26.92
C ARG A 710 152.07 -57.64 25.91
N GLN A 711 151.87 -56.92 24.81
CA GLN A 711 152.90 -56.71 23.80
C GLN A 711 154.09 -55.89 24.35
N ALA A 712 153.82 -54.90 25.22
CA ALA A 712 154.86 -54.15 25.92
C ALA A 712 155.68 -55.05 26.88
N ALA A 713 155.01 -55.95 27.61
CA ALA A 713 155.67 -56.91 28.50
C ALA A 713 156.50 -57.96 27.74
N GLU A 714 156.04 -58.44 26.57
CA GLU A 714 156.81 -59.33 25.70
C GLU A 714 158.05 -58.63 25.10
N ALA A 715 157.94 -57.36 24.72
CA ALA A 715 159.07 -56.56 24.24
C ALA A 715 160.12 -56.32 25.34
N GLU A 716 159.69 -56.10 26.59
CA GLU A 716 160.59 -55.93 27.74
C GLU A 716 161.32 -57.25 28.09
N LYS A 717 160.62 -58.38 27.99
CA LYS A 717 161.19 -59.72 28.19
C LYS A 717 162.22 -60.06 27.10
N ALA A 718 161.99 -59.66 25.85
CA ALA A 718 162.95 -59.79 24.75
C ALA A 718 164.19 -58.91 24.95
N ARG A 719 164.03 -57.68 25.47
CA ARG A 719 165.15 -56.78 25.80
C ARG A 719 166.07 -57.37 26.86
N LEU A 720 165.49 -57.92 27.94
CA LEU A 720 166.23 -58.54 29.04
C LEU A 720 166.95 -59.83 28.61
N ALA A 721 166.39 -60.58 27.65
CA ALA A 721 167.04 -61.76 27.07
C ALA A 721 168.25 -61.40 26.19
N ALA A 722 168.15 -60.32 25.40
CA ALA A 722 169.25 -59.79 24.60
C ALA A 722 170.40 -59.24 25.46
N GLU A 723 170.09 -58.60 26.58
CA GLU A 723 171.09 -58.07 27.53
C GLU A 723 171.86 -59.20 28.26
N LYS A 724 171.19 -60.33 28.52
CA LYS A 724 171.83 -61.53 29.09
C LYS A 724 172.76 -62.23 28.10
N ALA A 725 172.34 -62.35 26.84
CA ALA A 725 173.17 -62.94 25.77
C ALA A 725 174.45 -62.12 25.51
N ALA A 726 174.36 -60.79 25.53
CA ALA A 726 175.53 -59.91 25.37
C ALA A 726 176.54 -60.01 26.53
N ARG A 727 176.08 -60.27 27.77
CA ARG A 727 176.95 -60.49 28.94
C ARG A 727 177.64 -61.85 28.92
N GLU A 728 176.97 -62.90 28.41
CA GLU A 728 177.55 -64.24 28.29
C GLU A 728 178.60 -64.31 27.15
N GLU A 729 178.41 -63.56 26.06
CA GLU A 729 179.39 -63.46 24.96
C GLU A 729 180.63 -62.62 25.34
N ALA A 730 180.46 -61.53 26.10
CA ALA A 730 181.57 -60.77 26.66
C ALA A 730 182.39 -61.56 27.69
N ALA A 731 181.77 -62.48 28.44
CA ALA A 731 182.46 -63.39 29.35
C ALA A 731 183.22 -64.52 28.62
N ARG A 732 182.72 -64.97 27.45
CA ARG A 732 183.40 -65.99 26.63
C ARG A 732 184.68 -65.45 25.97
N LEU A 733 184.66 -64.20 25.50
CA LEU A 733 185.83 -63.53 24.92
C LEU A 733 186.91 -63.15 25.95
N ALA A 734 186.58 -63.11 27.25
CA ALA A 734 187.54 -62.88 28.34
C ALA A 734 188.20 -64.18 28.86
N ALA A 735 187.59 -65.36 28.64
CA ALA A 735 188.12 -66.65 29.08
C ALA A 735 189.10 -67.30 28.06
N GLU A 736 189.09 -66.85 26.80
CA GLU A 736 190.01 -67.34 25.74
C GLU A 736 191.36 -66.60 25.74
N ALA A 737 191.56 -65.61 26.61
CA ALA A 737 192.81 -64.84 26.74
C ALA A 737 193.76 -65.33 27.86
N GLU A 738 193.45 -66.43 28.57
CA GLU A 738 194.28 -66.97 29.68
C GLU A 738 194.77 -68.43 29.49
N LEU A 739 194.64 -69.02 28.28
CA LEU A 739 195.17 -70.36 27.96
C LEU A 739 195.74 -70.40 26.51
N GLU A 740 196.98 -69.91 26.34
CA GLU A 740 197.98 -70.17 25.25
C GLU A 740 198.96 -68.97 25.16
N LYS A 741 199.90 -68.71 26.07
CA LYS A 741 201.12 -69.50 26.42
C LYS A 741 200.97 -70.99 26.55
#